data_AF-A0A1Z5TIT2-F1
#
_entry.id   AF-A0A1Z5TIT2-F1
#
_cell.length_a   1.000
_cell.length_b   1.000
_cell.length_c   1.000
_cell.angle_alpha   90.00
_cell.angle_beta   90.00
_cell.angle_gamma   90.00
#
_symmetry.space_group_name_H-M   'P 1'
#
loop_
_entity.id
_entity.type
_entity.pdbx_description
1 polymer ?
#
loop_
_entity_poly.entity_id
_entity_poly.type
_entity_poly.pdbx_seq_one_letter_code
_entity_poly.pdbx_strand_id
1 'polypeptide(L)'
;MADSAYVGCNFTIPSNECTLETCCRAQGVFTFIPSWGGNLFYTIFFGVFIVPQLGLGIFYRTWGLMVAMIIGLVLEVLGYVAKLQLHNNLFSSDSFLLYLITITIGPVFISAAIYLCLTRIIMLYGKHLSRFAPKTIAITFMTSDFCSLVLQATGGAIADTADTDSLSQSGIDIMIAGLFLQAISLAVFLLVIADFALRCKRGVLNMDHERQRVRNRPIFKVFMVSIVMATIFILIRSAYRVAELWEGFRGDIWNNETEFFVLDGAMIALATICLTAFHPGPAFAGQWNVANWSFRKSKAGSKSGEHLPIKEENQRMEQPTPLTGIRRVKCDEAKPHCHRCTSTGRKCDGYSTQEAHHAEHAPNTLSLVPSVSVDPCATSLERRTFEFFRTHTAPCISGYFPDPVWDRYVLQTSQHEPTIRYAVNALGALHEERLLRKTVNETRDDAPDISNGFPVLQYSKALHELQSLLHAKTVPMDLVLMAVLLMVHFESLRESFVPALVHVEHAIRLLHSSTTFDARKVDPNLVRSIMRLDVQGSLYLGMRIPGLPFYTAATDNVFPTSLHDLAQARDLVNVWTCRLFHFMRAEADEHKFKDVGGVPLEKLAKSHELTQTFVDLDSLLWDFMHKPTLKLTVREQLGLGMLRTRVKINKILAATCLYSEATMFDAFLPDFEDVLSICSYILASDAADRRLLTVSLDEGLLQPLFTVATHCRESRIRHSALVQLRKLASSEGSPKGIWHVEAMVRTAEVCIRFEEACCERVNPSCSDIPEWCRVHSSGFDGWDVQPPKRQRVFAHMRLRPNGMDGEWADFSEAIECWDNAIPTDIDKLYQPETVGPSARRPRYLTWP
;
A
#
# COMPACT_ATOMS: atom_id res chain seq x y z
N MET A 1 -16.54 -42.73 -23.35
CA MET A 1 -15.37 -42.23 -24.12
C MET A 1 -15.02 -40.90 -23.50
N ALA A 2 -14.23 -40.93 -22.42
CA ALA A 2 -12.76 -40.86 -22.46
C ALA A 2 -12.29 -39.43 -22.78
N ASP A 3 -12.48 -38.52 -21.81
CA ASP A 3 -11.67 -37.31 -21.60
C ASP A 3 -12.20 -36.52 -20.38
N SER A 4 -12.12 -37.13 -19.18
CA SER A 4 -12.31 -36.34 -17.96
C SER A 4 -11.04 -35.54 -17.71
N ALA A 5 -11.15 -34.22 -17.59
CA ALA A 5 -10.01 -33.31 -17.31
C ALA A 5 -9.27 -33.66 -16.00
N TYR A 6 -9.88 -34.50 -15.15
CA TYR A 6 -9.39 -34.90 -13.83
C TYR A 6 -8.66 -36.25 -13.81
N VAL A 7 -8.45 -36.90 -14.96
CA VAL A 7 -7.72 -38.18 -15.00
C VAL A 7 -6.23 -37.92 -14.75
N GLY A 8 -5.66 -38.55 -13.71
CA GLY A 8 -4.22 -38.51 -13.40
C GLY A 8 -3.74 -37.30 -12.60
N CYS A 9 -4.61 -36.61 -11.86
CA CYS A 9 -4.20 -35.43 -11.09
C CYS A 9 -3.20 -35.76 -9.98
N ASN A 10 -2.09 -35.01 -9.94
CA ASN A 10 -1.07 -35.13 -8.91
C ASN A 10 -0.81 -33.76 -8.26
N PHE A 11 -1.39 -33.52 -7.09
CA PHE A 11 -1.32 -32.25 -6.37
C PHE A 11 -0.06 -32.08 -5.52
N THR A 12 0.86 -33.05 -5.57
CA THR A 12 2.13 -32.98 -4.82
C THR A 12 3.24 -32.24 -5.56
N ILE A 13 3.06 -31.99 -6.86
CA ILE A 13 4.02 -31.29 -7.71
C ILE A 13 3.67 -29.79 -7.69
N PRO A 14 4.62 -28.90 -7.35
CA PRO A 14 4.39 -27.47 -7.39
C PRO A 14 4.10 -27.00 -8.83
N SER A 15 3.24 -25.98 -8.98
CA SER A 15 2.68 -25.54 -10.27
C SER A 15 3.71 -25.16 -11.33
N ASN A 16 4.92 -24.76 -10.92
CA ASN A 16 6.04 -24.39 -11.77
C ASN A 16 6.77 -25.58 -12.44
N GLU A 17 6.59 -26.81 -11.95
CA GLU A 17 7.20 -28.04 -12.50
C GLU A 17 6.19 -28.90 -13.29
N CYS A 18 4.98 -28.38 -13.46
CA CYS A 18 3.81 -29.09 -13.97
C CYS A 18 3.77 -29.06 -15.51
N THR A 19 3.65 -30.22 -16.14
CA THR A 19 3.60 -30.38 -17.61
C THR A 19 2.42 -31.26 -18.02
N LEU A 20 2.04 -31.24 -19.31
CA LEU A 20 0.91 -32.03 -19.85
C LEU A 20 1.07 -33.54 -19.63
N GLU A 21 2.29 -34.03 -19.36
CA GLU A 21 2.59 -35.44 -19.07
C GLU A 21 2.56 -35.78 -17.57
N THR A 22 2.78 -34.80 -16.69
CA THR A 22 2.98 -34.99 -15.25
C THR A 22 1.77 -34.59 -14.40
N CYS A 23 0.95 -33.67 -14.91
CA CYS A 23 -0.22 -33.12 -14.23
C CYS A 23 -1.49 -33.29 -15.07
N CYS A 24 -2.65 -33.30 -14.40
CA CYS A 24 -3.92 -33.36 -15.12
C CYS A 24 -4.34 -32.00 -15.69
N ARG A 25 -5.18 -32.01 -16.72
CA ARG A 25 -5.70 -30.80 -17.38
C ARG A 25 -6.46 -29.88 -16.42
N ALA A 26 -7.14 -30.43 -15.41
CA ALA A 26 -7.85 -29.65 -14.40
C ALA A 26 -6.93 -28.82 -13.48
N GLN A 27 -5.62 -29.10 -13.45
CA GLN A 27 -4.62 -28.29 -12.74
C GLN A 27 -4.10 -27.12 -13.59
N GLY A 28 -4.42 -27.09 -14.89
CA GLY A 28 -4.02 -26.04 -15.82
C GLY A 28 -5.02 -24.88 -15.89
N VAL A 29 -4.65 -23.85 -16.64
CA VAL A 29 -5.47 -22.63 -16.83
C VAL A 29 -6.82 -22.91 -17.51
N PHE A 30 -6.83 -23.89 -18.42
CA PHE A 30 -8.04 -24.37 -19.10
C PHE A 30 -8.23 -25.86 -18.83
N THR A 31 -9.47 -26.32 -18.79
CA THR A 31 -9.76 -27.77 -18.72
C THR A 31 -9.61 -28.49 -20.08
N PHE A 32 -9.41 -27.73 -21.14
CA PHE A 32 -9.17 -28.21 -22.51
C PHE A 32 -7.82 -27.71 -23.04
N ILE A 33 -7.32 -28.35 -24.09
CA ILE A 33 -6.09 -27.91 -24.77
C ILE A 33 -6.50 -26.94 -25.90
N PRO A 34 -6.02 -25.67 -25.92
CA PRO A 34 -6.37 -24.71 -26.96
C PRO A 34 -6.07 -25.22 -28.37
N SER A 35 -6.95 -25.05 -29.34
CA SER A 35 -6.73 -25.59 -30.69
C SER A 35 -5.64 -24.83 -31.44
N TRP A 36 -4.65 -25.55 -31.96
CA TRP A 36 -3.55 -24.91 -32.69
C TRP A 36 -4.03 -24.20 -33.97
N GLY A 37 -4.89 -24.85 -34.75
CA GLY A 37 -5.36 -24.32 -36.04
C GLY A 37 -6.23 -23.06 -35.93
N GLY A 38 -7.16 -23.02 -34.96
CA GLY A 38 -8.05 -21.86 -34.77
C GLY A 38 -7.30 -20.62 -34.29
N ASN A 39 -6.41 -20.80 -33.31
CA ASN A 39 -5.60 -19.70 -32.78
C ASN A 39 -4.57 -19.19 -33.82
N LEU A 40 -4.01 -20.06 -34.66
CA LEU A 40 -3.15 -19.65 -35.77
C LEU A 40 -3.91 -18.85 -36.83
N PHE A 41 -5.13 -19.26 -37.17
CA PHE A 41 -5.97 -18.52 -38.13
C PHE A 41 -6.18 -17.07 -37.70
N TYR A 42 -6.60 -16.83 -36.45
CA TYR A 42 -6.81 -15.47 -35.94
C TYR A 42 -5.51 -14.67 -35.85
N THR A 43 -4.40 -15.30 -35.45
CA THR A 43 -3.07 -14.67 -35.44
C THR A 43 -2.69 -14.13 -36.83
N ILE A 44 -2.81 -14.97 -37.87
CA ILE A 44 -2.51 -14.59 -39.25
C ILE A 44 -3.51 -13.54 -39.74
N PHE A 45 -4.79 -13.72 -39.44
CA PHE A 45 -5.85 -12.80 -39.85
C PHE A 45 -5.56 -11.39 -39.35
N PHE A 46 -5.40 -11.18 -38.04
CA PHE A 46 -5.12 -9.84 -37.51
C PHE A 46 -3.78 -9.29 -37.99
N GLY A 47 -2.76 -10.14 -38.14
CA GLY A 47 -1.46 -9.76 -38.70
C GLY A 47 -1.54 -9.23 -40.13
N VAL A 48 -2.34 -9.86 -40.99
CA VAL A 48 -2.55 -9.41 -42.38
C VAL A 48 -3.23 -8.04 -42.43
N PHE A 49 -4.19 -7.77 -41.53
CA PHE A 49 -4.92 -6.49 -41.49
C PHE A 49 -4.07 -5.29 -41.03
N ILE A 50 -2.91 -5.51 -40.41
CA ILE A 50 -1.97 -4.44 -40.04
C ILE A 50 -1.44 -3.71 -41.29
N VAL A 51 -1.14 -4.45 -42.36
CA VAL A 51 -0.51 -3.88 -43.58
C VAL A 51 -1.45 -2.91 -44.32
N PRO A 52 -2.71 -3.26 -44.62
CA PRO A 52 -3.67 -2.31 -45.19
C PRO A 52 -3.91 -1.09 -44.29
N GLN A 53 -3.97 -1.27 -42.96
CA GLN A 53 -4.20 -0.16 -42.02
C GLN A 53 -3.04 0.84 -42.00
N LEU A 54 -1.79 0.36 -42.05
CA LEU A 54 -0.61 1.21 -42.24
C LEU A 54 -0.69 1.98 -43.56
N GLY A 55 -0.96 1.28 -44.66
CA GLY A 55 -1.03 1.89 -46.00
C GLY A 55 -2.10 2.97 -46.09
N LEU A 56 -3.33 2.67 -45.66
CA LEU A 56 -4.45 3.61 -45.65
C LEU A 56 -4.22 4.77 -44.67
N GLY A 57 -3.65 4.49 -43.50
CA GLY A 57 -3.34 5.48 -42.48
C GLY A 57 -2.33 6.54 -42.96
N ILE A 58 -1.24 6.09 -43.58
CA ILE A 58 -0.19 6.96 -44.12
C ILE A 58 -0.70 7.72 -45.34
N PHE A 59 -1.37 7.04 -46.28
CA PHE A 59 -1.84 7.65 -47.52
C PHE A 59 -2.88 8.75 -47.27
N TYR A 60 -3.85 8.50 -46.38
CA TYR A 60 -4.90 9.47 -46.03
C TYR A 60 -4.55 10.38 -44.85
N ARG A 61 -3.34 10.25 -44.28
CA ARG A 61 -2.83 11.03 -43.13
C ARG A 61 -3.75 10.98 -41.90
N THR A 62 -4.33 9.83 -41.61
CA THR A 62 -5.26 9.61 -40.49
C THR A 62 -4.52 9.12 -39.24
N TRP A 63 -3.52 9.89 -38.77
CA TRP A 63 -2.55 9.47 -37.74
C TRP A 63 -3.18 8.88 -36.46
N GLY A 64 -4.15 9.57 -35.85
CA GLY A 64 -4.77 9.09 -34.59
C GLY A 64 -5.55 7.78 -34.75
N LEU A 65 -6.23 7.61 -35.89
CA LEU A 65 -6.92 6.36 -36.22
C LEU A 65 -5.93 5.22 -36.48
N MET A 66 -4.86 5.52 -37.22
CA MET A 66 -3.82 4.56 -37.55
C MET A 66 -3.14 4.02 -36.29
N VAL A 67 -2.75 4.90 -35.36
CA VAL A 67 -2.11 4.48 -34.09
C VAL A 67 -3.05 3.60 -33.27
N ALA A 68 -4.31 4.00 -33.11
CA ALA A 68 -5.28 3.22 -32.35
C ALA A 68 -5.53 1.83 -32.99
N MET A 69 -5.76 1.77 -34.31
CA MET A 69 -5.98 0.50 -35.01
C MET A 69 -4.75 -0.42 -34.97
N ILE A 70 -3.53 0.11 -35.15
CA ILE A 70 -2.33 -0.73 -35.11
C ILE A 70 -2.09 -1.29 -33.72
N ILE A 71 -2.22 -0.48 -32.67
CA ILE A 71 -2.06 -0.97 -31.29
C ILE A 71 -3.11 -2.04 -31.00
N GLY A 72 -4.36 -1.81 -31.37
CA GLY A 72 -5.43 -2.80 -31.21
C GLY A 72 -5.13 -4.13 -31.92
N LEU A 73 -4.69 -4.08 -33.19
CA LEU A 73 -4.39 -5.28 -33.98
C LEU A 73 -3.14 -6.02 -33.49
N VAL A 74 -2.10 -5.30 -33.07
CA VAL A 74 -0.89 -5.92 -32.50
C VAL A 74 -1.23 -6.65 -31.20
N LEU A 75 -2.07 -6.05 -30.35
CA LEU A 75 -2.52 -6.69 -29.11
C LEU A 75 -3.36 -7.94 -29.38
N GLU A 76 -4.27 -7.92 -30.36
CA GLU A 76 -5.01 -9.12 -30.76
C GLU A 76 -4.05 -10.22 -31.27
N VAL A 77 -3.04 -9.88 -32.09
CA VAL A 77 -2.00 -10.84 -32.52
C VAL A 77 -1.26 -11.44 -31.33
N LEU A 78 -0.81 -10.61 -30.37
CA LEU A 78 -0.10 -11.08 -29.18
C LEU A 78 -0.98 -12.01 -28.33
N GLY A 79 -2.28 -11.73 -28.23
CA GLY A 79 -3.23 -12.55 -27.48
C GLY A 79 -3.41 -13.94 -28.05
N TYR A 80 -3.58 -14.06 -29.37
CA TYR A 80 -3.67 -15.38 -30.02
C TYR A 80 -2.32 -16.11 -30.07
N VAL A 81 -1.19 -15.40 -30.12
CA VAL A 81 0.15 -15.99 -29.96
C VAL A 81 0.34 -16.55 -28.56
N ALA A 82 -0.08 -15.83 -27.52
CA ALA A 82 -0.04 -16.31 -26.14
C ALA A 82 -0.90 -17.58 -25.96
N LYS A 83 -2.06 -17.63 -26.62
CA LYS A 83 -2.92 -18.83 -26.64
C LYS A 83 -2.30 -20.01 -27.40
N LEU A 84 -1.51 -19.75 -28.45
CA LEU A 84 -0.67 -20.78 -29.10
C LEU A 84 0.44 -21.30 -28.18
N GLN A 85 1.02 -20.46 -27.32
CA GLN A 85 2.00 -20.91 -26.33
C GLN A 85 1.36 -21.81 -25.26
N LEU A 86 0.13 -21.48 -24.83
CA LEU A 86 -0.67 -22.28 -23.89
C LEU A 86 -1.05 -23.66 -24.44
N HIS A 87 -1.07 -23.84 -25.76
CA HIS A 87 -1.23 -25.18 -26.37
C HIS A 87 -0.10 -26.13 -25.97
N ASN A 88 1.14 -25.62 -25.91
CA ASN A 88 2.32 -26.42 -25.59
C ASN A 88 2.56 -26.53 -24.08
N ASN A 89 2.22 -25.48 -23.32
CA ASN A 89 2.35 -25.44 -21.87
C ASN A 89 1.15 -24.76 -21.21
N LEU A 90 0.20 -25.57 -20.74
CA LEU A 90 -1.08 -25.12 -20.17
C LEU A 90 -0.96 -24.50 -18.77
N PHE A 91 0.20 -24.66 -18.12
CA PHE A 91 0.46 -24.25 -16.73
C PHE A 91 1.28 -22.95 -16.65
N SER A 92 1.60 -22.34 -17.79
CA SER A 92 2.39 -21.09 -17.87
C SER A 92 1.54 -19.88 -17.46
N SER A 93 1.77 -19.34 -16.25
CA SER A 93 1.15 -18.10 -15.78
C SER A 93 1.49 -16.91 -16.67
N ASP A 94 2.72 -16.81 -17.17
CA ASP A 94 3.16 -15.71 -18.03
C ASP A 94 2.39 -15.67 -19.36
N SER A 95 2.19 -16.84 -19.98
CA SER A 95 1.42 -16.95 -21.23
C SER A 95 -0.06 -16.70 -21.00
N PHE A 96 -0.60 -17.12 -19.84
CA PHE A 96 -1.98 -16.83 -19.46
C PHE A 96 -2.22 -15.33 -19.24
N LEU A 97 -1.35 -14.67 -18.47
CA LEU A 97 -1.46 -13.24 -18.19
C LEU A 97 -1.30 -12.42 -19.48
N LEU A 98 -0.34 -12.79 -20.34
CA LEU A 98 -0.17 -12.15 -21.65
C LEU A 98 -1.44 -12.29 -22.50
N TYR A 99 -2.04 -13.47 -22.57
CA TYR A 99 -3.31 -13.71 -23.27
C TYR A 99 -4.42 -12.82 -22.72
N LEU A 100 -4.66 -12.86 -21.40
CA LEU A 100 -5.76 -12.15 -20.75
C LEU A 100 -5.65 -10.64 -20.94
N ILE A 101 -4.44 -10.08 -20.73
CA ILE A 101 -4.19 -8.64 -20.86
C ILE A 101 -4.36 -8.17 -22.31
N THR A 102 -3.73 -8.85 -23.26
CA THR A 102 -3.67 -8.36 -24.64
C THR A 102 -5.01 -8.49 -25.37
N ILE A 103 -5.73 -9.61 -25.20
CA ILE A 103 -7.11 -9.77 -25.70
C ILE A 103 -8.02 -8.73 -25.05
N THR A 104 -7.86 -8.39 -23.78
CA THR A 104 -8.77 -7.42 -23.14
C THR A 104 -8.51 -5.98 -23.60
N ILE A 105 -7.24 -5.59 -23.79
CA ILE A 105 -6.87 -4.22 -24.17
C ILE A 105 -7.08 -3.95 -25.67
N GLY A 106 -6.88 -4.93 -26.55
CA GLY A 106 -6.98 -4.75 -28.01
C GLY A 106 -8.26 -4.03 -28.49
N PRO A 107 -9.46 -4.51 -28.12
CA PRO A 107 -10.73 -3.92 -28.53
C PRO A 107 -10.95 -2.49 -28.03
N VAL A 108 -10.37 -2.11 -26.89
CA VAL A 108 -10.49 -0.74 -26.36
C VAL A 108 -9.86 0.26 -27.32
N PHE A 109 -8.71 -0.09 -27.90
CA PHE A 109 -8.08 0.75 -28.92
C PHE A 109 -8.88 0.81 -30.23
N ILE A 110 -9.53 -0.29 -30.62
CA ILE A 110 -10.45 -0.32 -31.76
C ILE A 110 -11.68 0.55 -31.49
N SER A 111 -12.22 0.54 -30.27
CA SER A 111 -13.29 1.46 -29.83
C SER A 111 -12.83 2.92 -29.84
N ALA A 112 -11.60 3.22 -29.40
CA ALA A 112 -11.03 4.56 -29.45
C ALA A 112 -10.96 5.10 -30.90
N ALA A 113 -10.65 4.23 -31.87
CA ALA A 113 -10.69 4.57 -33.30
C ALA A 113 -12.12 4.95 -33.75
N ILE A 114 -13.14 4.22 -33.30
CA ILE A 114 -14.56 4.53 -33.54
C ILE A 114 -14.95 5.87 -32.91
N TYR A 115 -14.51 6.15 -31.68
CA TYR A 115 -14.78 7.41 -30.99
C TYR A 115 -14.22 8.61 -31.77
N LEU A 116 -12.97 8.49 -32.25
CA LEU A 116 -12.36 9.51 -33.11
C LEU A 116 -13.16 9.74 -34.39
N CYS A 117 -13.60 8.67 -35.06
CA CYS A 117 -14.46 8.76 -36.23
C CYS A 117 -15.76 9.52 -35.95
N LEU A 118 -16.46 9.21 -34.84
CA LEU A 118 -17.70 9.90 -34.48
C LEU A 118 -17.48 11.41 -34.28
N THR A 119 -16.39 11.81 -33.62
CA THR A 119 -16.12 13.24 -33.43
C THR A 119 -15.96 14.00 -34.75
N ARG A 120 -15.36 13.35 -35.76
CA ARG A 120 -15.15 13.91 -37.10
C ARG A 120 -16.47 13.98 -37.87
N ILE A 121 -17.33 12.98 -37.73
CA ILE A 121 -18.69 12.99 -38.29
C ILE A 121 -19.51 14.15 -37.71
N ILE A 122 -19.48 14.36 -36.39
CA ILE A 122 -20.22 15.47 -35.76
C ILE A 122 -19.73 16.82 -36.27
N MET A 123 -18.42 17.00 -36.45
CA MET A 123 -17.87 18.24 -37.01
C MET A 123 -18.29 18.48 -38.47
N LEU A 124 -18.54 17.41 -39.25
CA LEU A 124 -19.02 17.50 -40.64
C LEU A 124 -20.50 17.90 -40.73
N TYR A 125 -21.36 17.40 -39.85
CA TYR A 125 -22.79 17.71 -39.84
C TYR A 125 -23.10 19.04 -39.17
N GLY A 126 -22.37 19.37 -38.10
CA GLY A 126 -22.52 20.60 -37.33
C GLY A 126 -22.55 20.30 -35.84
N LYS A 127 -21.76 21.05 -35.07
CA LYS A 127 -21.67 20.90 -33.60
C LYS A 127 -23.01 21.16 -32.91
N HIS A 128 -23.89 21.99 -33.49
CA HIS A 128 -25.19 22.35 -32.92
C HIS A 128 -26.20 21.19 -32.86
N LEU A 129 -25.99 20.14 -33.67
CA LEU A 129 -26.87 18.97 -33.70
C LEU A 129 -26.53 17.94 -32.62
N SER A 130 -25.31 17.97 -32.09
CA SER A 130 -24.89 17.09 -31.00
C SER A 130 -25.25 17.70 -29.64
N ARG A 131 -25.80 16.90 -28.73
CA ARG A 131 -26.06 17.32 -27.33
C ARG A 131 -24.79 17.73 -26.61
N PHE A 132 -23.71 17.01 -26.89
CA PHE A 132 -22.42 17.19 -26.23
C PHE A 132 -21.37 17.64 -27.23
N ALA A 133 -20.37 18.39 -26.74
CA ALA A 133 -19.24 18.76 -27.57
C ALA A 133 -18.48 17.49 -28.04
N PRO A 134 -18.04 17.42 -29.31
CA PRO A 134 -17.34 16.23 -29.84
C PRO A 134 -16.13 15.81 -29.00
N LYS A 135 -15.39 16.78 -28.45
CA LYS A 135 -14.25 16.53 -27.56
C LYS A 135 -14.67 15.85 -26.26
N THR A 136 -15.78 16.29 -25.66
CA THR A 136 -16.30 15.73 -24.42
C THR A 136 -16.70 14.28 -24.63
N ILE A 137 -17.39 13.95 -25.74
CA ILE A 137 -17.76 12.57 -26.08
C ILE A 137 -16.51 11.68 -26.11
N ALA A 138 -15.54 12.00 -26.97
CA ALA A 138 -14.34 11.15 -27.09
C ALA A 138 -13.55 11.03 -25.78
N ILE A 139 -13.34 12.13 -25.05
CA ILE A 139 -12.58 12.09 -23.79
C ILE A 139 -13.32 11.26 -22.75
N THR A 140 -14.63 11.47 -22.55
CA THR A 140 -15.42 10.75 -21.55
C THR A 140 -15.39 9.23 -21.78
N PHE A 141 -15.64 8.78 -23.01
CA PHE A 141 -15.65 7.35 -23.32
C PHE A 141 -14.24 6.75 -23.25
N MET A 142 -13.21 7.42 -23.76
CA MET A 142 -11.81 6.96 -23.62
C MET A 142 -11.37 6.90 -22.15
N THR A 143 -11.78 7.86 -21.30
CA THR A 143 -11.46 7.81 -19.86
C THR A 143 -12.21 6.70 -19.15
N SER A 144 -13.47 6.43 -19.54
CA SER A 144 -14.23 5.32 -18.98
C SER A 144 -13.56 3.99 -19.31
N ASP A 145 -13.15 3.79 -20.57
CA ASP A 145 -12.47 2.58 -21.00
C ASP A 145 -11.11 2.43 -20.31
N PHE A 146 -10.36 3.53 -20.14
CA PHE A 146 -9.11 3.50 -19.37
C PHE A 146 -9.34 3.08 -17.91
N CYS A 147 -10.37 3.61 -17.24
CA CYS A 147 -10.73 3.19 -15.89
C CYS A 147 -11.13 1.71 -15.84
N SER A 148 -11.89 1.22 -16.83
CA SER A 148 -12.23 -0.21 -16.96
C SER A 148 -10.98 -1.09 -17.11
N LEU A 149 -10.01 -0.69 -17.93
CA LEU A 149 -8.75 -1.40 -18.10
C LEU A 149 -7.93 -1.46 -16.81
N VAL A 150 -7.89 -0.37 -16.03
CA VAL A 150 -7.20 -0.36 -14.73
C VAL A 150 -7.85 -1.33 -13.75
N LEU A 151 -9.18 -1.38 -13.71
CA LEU A 151 -9.91 -2.34 -12.87
C LEU A 151 -9.61 -3.78 -13.31
N GLN A 152 -9.58 -4.07 -14.61
CA GLN A 152 -9.28 -5.41 -15.14
C GLN A 152 -7.84 -5.83 -14.86
N ALA A 153 -6.87 -4.93 -15.07
CA ALA A 153 -5.46 -5.22 -14.79
C ALA A 153 -5.22 -5.44 -13.29
N THR A 154 -5.85 -4.63 -12.43
CA THR A 154 -5.74 -4.77 -10.97
C THR A 154 -6.43 -6.04 -10.50
N GLY A 155 -7.65 -6.32 -10.97
CA GLY A 155 -8.39 -7.54 -10.64
C GLY A 155 -7.68 -8.81 -11.09
N GLY A 156 -7.14 -8.82 -12.32
CA GLY A 156 -6.35 -9.93 -12.86
C GLY A 156 -5.06 -10.18 -12.08
N ALA A 157 -4.32 -9.12 -11.70
CA ALA A 157 -3.12 -9.25 -10.90
C ALA A 157 -3.41 -9.77 -9.48
N ILE A 158 -4.51 -9.32 -8.85
CA ILE A 158 -4.95 -9.83 -7.54
C ILE A 158 -5.38 -11.29 -7.65
N ALA A 159 -6.13 -11.65 -8.70
CA ALA A 159 -6.58 -13.02 -8.90
C ALA A 159 -5.42 -14.02 -9.09
N ASP A 160 -4.34 -13.59 -9.74
CA ASP A 160 -3.12 -14.38 -10.01
C ASP A 160 -2.18 -14.47 -8.78
N THR A 161 -2.07 -13.38 -8.01
CA THR A 161 -1.18 -13.31 -6.83
C THR A 161 -1.84 -13.76 -5.52
N ALA A 162 -3.10 -14.22 -5.57
CA ALA A 162 -3.86 -14.58 -4.39
C ALA A 162 -3.46 -15.95 -3.82
N ASP A 163 -3.03 -15.96 -2.56
CA ASP A 163 -2.74 -17.18 -1.79
C ASP A 163 -4.00 -17.83 -1.17
N THR A 164 -5.16 -17.15 -1.25
CA THR A 164 -6.44 -17.63 -0.71
C THR A 164 -7.55 -17.56 -1.76
N ASP A 165 -8.48 -18.52 -1.72
CA ASP A 165 -9.62 -18.59 -2.64
C ASP A 165 -10.52 -17.35 -2.56
N SER A 166 -10.64 -16.73 -1.38
CA SER A 166 -11.43 -15.51 -1.18
C SER A 166 -10.81 -14.28 -1.84
N LEU A 167 -9.48 -14.14 -1.77
CA LEU A 167 -8.76 -13.05 -2.42
C LEU A 167 -8.76 -13.24 -3.95
N SER A 168 -8.62 -14.48 -4.41
CA SER A 168 -8.72 -14.81 -5.85
C SER A 168 -10.11 -14.45 -6.39
N GLN A 169 -11.17 -14.84 -5.67
CA GLN A 169 -12.55 -14.48 -6.03
C GLN A 169 -12.78 -12.96 -6.03
N SER A 170 -12.23 -12.25 -5.05
CA SER A 170 -12.33 -10.78 -5.02
C SER A 170 -11.63 -10.14 -6.23
N GLY A 171 -10.46 -10.67 -6.66
CA GLY A 171 -9.79 -10.24 -7.88
C GLY A 171 -10.64 -10.47 -9.14
N ILE A 172 -11.30 -11.63 -9.23
CA ILE A 172 -12.23 -11.95 -10.32
C ILE A 172 -13.41 -10.96 -10.33
N ASP A 173 -14.02 -10.67 -9.18
CA ASP A 173 -15.15 -9.74 -9.07
C ASP A 173 -14.76 -8.31 -9.51
N ILE A 174 -13.55 -7.86 -9.14
CA ILE A 174 -13.00 -6.56 -9.58
C ILE A 174 -12.81 -6.53 -11.11
N MET A 175 -12.32 -7.62 -11.69
CA MET A 175 -12.15 -7.73 -13.15
C MET A 175 -13.49 -7.70 -13.89
N ILE A 176 -14.51 -8.41 -13.37
CA ILE A 176 -15.88 -8.38 -13.89
C ILE A 176 -16.45 -6.96 -13.83
N ALA A 177 -16.24 -6.22 -12.73
CA ALA A 177 -16.70 -4.84 -12.61
C ALA A 177 -16.12 -3.92 -13.69
N GLY A 178 -14.84 -4.10 -14.03
CA GLY A 178 -14.19 -3.37 -15.13
C GLY A 178 -14.81 -3.69 -16.50
N LEU A 179 -15.02 -4.98 -16.81
CA LEU A 179 -15.69 -5.45 -18.03
C LEU A 179 -17.13 -4.94 -18.14
N PHE A 180 -17.86 -4.91 -17.03
CA PHE A 180 -19.23 -4.43 -16.97
C PHE A 180 -19.31 -2.92 -17.24
N LEU A 181 -18.42 -2.13 -16.62
CA LEU A 181 -18.30 -0.69 -16.88
C LEU A 181 -18.00 -0.43 -18.37
N GLN A 182 -17.14 -1.23 -18.98
CA GLN A 182 -16.78 -1.11 -20.40
C GLN A 182 -17.98 -1.41 -21.31
N ALA A 183 -18.71 -2.50 -21.04
CA ALA A 183 -19.90 -2.88 -21.81
C ALA A 183 -21.01 -1.81 -21.71
N ILE A 184 -21.28 -1.28 -20.52
CA ILE A 184 -22.25 -0.20 -20.30
C ILE A 184 -21.82 1.06 -21.03
N SER A 185 -20.54 1.44 -20.92
CA SER A 185 -19.96 2.61 -21.60
C SER A 185 -20.20 2.54 -23.11
N LEU A 186 -19.92 1.38 -23.72
CA LEU A 186 -20.11 1.17 -25.15
C LEU A 186 -21.60 1.13 -25.56
N ALA A 187 -22.48 0.57 -24.73
CA ALA A 187 -23.93 0.61 -24.96
C ALA A 187 -24.48 2.05 -24.93
N VAL A 188 -24.04 2.85 -23.96
CA VAL A 188 -24.39 4.28 -23.88
C VAL A 188 -23.84 5.04 -25.10
N PHE A 189 -22.62 4.72 -25.55
CA PHE A 189 -22.06 5.30 -26.77
C PHE A 189 -22.90 5.00 -28.01
N LEU A 190 -23.42 3.77 -28.14
CA LEU A 190 -24.33 3.40 -29.23
C LEU A 190 -25.64 4.20 -29.19
N LEU A 191 -26.18 4.46 -27.98
CA LEU A 191 -27.34 5.34 -27.80
C LEU A 191 -27.04 6.79 -28.19
N VAL A 192 -25.83 7.29 -27.91
CA VAL A 192 -25.39 8.63 -28.35
C VAL A 192 -25.32 8.70 -29.88
N ILE A 193 -24.83 7.66 -30.55
CA ILE A 193 -24.85 7.57 -32.03
C ILE A 193 -26.29 7.59 -32.54
N ALA A 194 -27.19 6.81 -31.93
CA ALA A 194 -28.59 6.75 -32.33
C ALA A 194 -29.30 8.11 -32.16
N ASP A 195 -29.11 8.79 -31.02
CA ASP A 195 -29.65 10.13 -30.78
C ASP A 195 -29.12 11.14 -31.80
N PHE A 196 -27.82 11.13 -32.07
CA PHE A 196 -27.22 11.99 -33.07
C PHE A 196 -27.78 11.73 -34.49
N ALA A 197 -27.97 10.46 -34.86
CA ALA A 197 -28.55 10.08 -36.13
C ALA A 197 -30.02 10.55 -36.27
N LEU A 198 -30.83 10.42 -35.21
CA LEU A 198 -32.21 10.92 -35.17
C LEU A 198 -32.28 12.45 -35.28
N ARG A 199 -31.37 13.15 -34.60
CA ARG A 199 -31.26 14.63 -34.68
C ARG A 199 -30.82 15.10 -36.05
N CYS A 200 -29.90 14.39 -36.70
CA CYS A 200 -29.52 14.69 -38.08
C CYS A 200 -30.67 14.49 -39.08
N LYS A 201 -31.62 13.57 -38.82
CA LYS A 201 -32.82 13.40 -39.64
C LYS A 201 -33.88 14.50 -39.44
N ARG A 202 -33.94 15.09 -38.24
CA ARG A 202 -34.97 16.08 -37.86
C ARG A 202 -34.48 17.54 -37.92
N GLY A 203 -33.18 17.77 -37.78
CA GLY A 203 -32.58 19.10 -37.65
C GLY A 203 -32.17 19.72 -38.98
N VAL A 204 -32.05 21.05 -38.99
CA VAL A 204 -31.53 21.80 -40.13
C VAL A 204 -30.01 21.62 -40.21
N LEU A 205 -29.56 21.04 -41.32
CA LEU A 205 -28.15 20.77 -41.60
C LEU A 205 -27.42 22.05 -42.05
N ASN A 206 -26.14 22.15 -41.74
CA ASN A 206 -25.30 23.23 -42.29
C ASN A 206 -25.24 23.11 -43.82
N MET A 207 -25.56 24.21 -44.52
CA MET A 207 -25.66 24.33 -45.98
C MET A 207 -24.32 24.60 -46.69
N ASP A 208 -23.19 24.39 -46.02
CA ASP A 208 -21.87 24.51 -46.65
C ASP A 208 -21.76 23.51 -47.83
N HIS A 209 -21.64 24.03 -49.06
CA HIS A 209 -21.62 23.25 -50.31
C HIS A 209 -20.58 22.11 -50.28
N GLU A 210 -19.40 22.38 -49.72
CA GLU A 210 -18.30 21.40 -49.59
C GLU A 210 -18.66 20.24 -48.65
N ARG A 211 -19.28 20.53 -47.49
CA ARG A 211 -19.68 19.49 -46.52
C ARG A 211 -20.88 18.70 -47.03
N GLN A 212 -21.79 19.35 -47.76
CA GLN A 212 -22.92 18.69 -48.39
C GLN A 212 -22.47 17.70 -49.48
N ARG A 213 -21.42 18.04 -50.23
CA ARG A 213 -20.83 17.14 -51.24
C ARG A 213 -20.34 15.83 -50.60
N VAL A 214 -19.63 15.91 -49.47
CA VAL A 214 -19.13 14.72 -48.75
C VAL A 214 -20.29 13.86 -48.22
N ARG A 215 -21.29 14.46 -47.57
CA ARG A 215 -22.46 13.75 -46.98
C ARG A 215 -23.29 12.98 -48.02
N ASN A 216 -23.38 13.49 -49.25
CA ASN A 216 -24.17 12.87 -50.31
C ASN A 216 -23.47 11.70 -51.01
N ARG A 217 -22.16 11.49 -50.77
CA ARG A 217 -21.45 10.37 -51.40
C ARG A 217 -21.93 9.03 -50.86
N PRO A 218 -22.13 8.02 -51.73
CA PRO A 218 -22.58 6.70 -51.29
C PRO A 218 -21.58 6.05 -50.32
N ILE A 219 -20.27 6.22 -50.58
CA ILE A 219 -19.20 5.70 -49.72
C ILE A 219 -19.26 6.24 -48.28
N PHE A 220 -19.70 7.49 -48.10
CA PHE A 220 -19.83 8.09 -46.77
C PHE A 220 -21.03 7.51 -46.00
N LYS A 221 -22.13 7.20 -46.70
CA LYS A 221 -23.29 6.53 -46.08
C LYS A 221 -22.97 5.10 -45.65
N VAL A 222 -22.24 4.36 -46.48
CA VAL A 222 -21.78 3.00 -46.13
C VAL A 222 -20.82 3.03 -44.95
N PHE A 223 -19.92 4.00 -44.89
CA PHE A 223 -19.03 4.23 -43.74
C PHE A 223 -19.80 4.50 -42.43
N MET A 224 -20.89 5.27 -42.47
CA MET A 224 -21.72 5.49 -41.28
C MET A 224 -22.34 4.18 -40.76
N VAL A 225 -22.82 3.33 -41.67
CA VAL A 225 -23.37 2.02 -41.32
C VAL A 225 -22.27 1.10 -40.79
N SER A 226 -21.07 1.12 -41.38
CA SER A 226 -19.96 0.27 -40.95
C SER A 226 -19.48 0.59 -39.54
N ILE A 227 -19.49 1.87 -39.14
CA ILE A 227 -19.19 2.28 -37.75
C ILE A 227 -20.20 1.71 -36.76
N VAL A 228 -21.49 1.78 -37.08
CA VAL A 228 -22.55 1.25 -36.21
C VAL A 228 -22.43 -0.26 -36.09
N MET A 229 -22.22 -0.96 -37.21
CA MET A 229 -22.01 -2.41 -37.22
C MET A 229 -20.77 -2.81 -36.42
N ALA A 230 -19.64 -2.12 -36.60
CA ALA A 230 -18.43 -2.36 -35.81
C ALA A 230 -18.65 -2.16 -34.31
N THR A 231 -19.40 -1.12 -33.93
CA THR A 231 -19.76 -0.84 -32.53
C THR A 231 -20.63 -1.97 -31.94
N ILE A 232 -21.59 -2.50 -32.72
CA ILE A 232 -22.44 -3.63 -32.30
C ILE A 232 -21.60 -4.90 -32.10
N PHE A 233 -20.67 -5.21 -33.01
CA PHE A 233 -19.82 -6.39 -32.85
C PHE A 233 -18.92 -6.30 -31.60
N ILE A 234 -18.33 -5.13 -31.33
CA ILE A 234 -17.53 -4.94 -30.10
C ILE A 234 -18.43 -5.03 -28.85
N LEU A 235 -19.69 -4.57 -28.93
CA LEU A 235 -20.64 -4.70 -27.82
C LEU A 235 -21.01 -6.16 -27.55
N ILE A 236 -21.24 -6.98 -28.59
CA ILE A 236 -21.50 -8.42 -28.44
C ILE A 236 -20.31 -9.09 -27.75
N ARG A 237 -19.08 -8.80 -28.21
CA ARG A 237 -17.85 -9.28 -27.57
C ARG A 237 -17.75 -8.85 -26.11
N SER A 238 -18.04 -7.59 -25.82
CA SER A 238 -17.98 -7.05 -24.45
C SER A 238 -18.99 -7.74 -23.52
N ALA A 239 -20.20 -8.02 -24.02
CA ALA A 239 -21.20 -8.77 -23.27
C ALA A 239 -20.79 -10.24 -23.05
N TYR A 240 -20.20 -10.88 -24.06
CA TYR A 240 -19.65 -12.24 -23.92
C TYR A 240 -18.54 -12.29 -22.87
N ARG A 241 -17.60 -11.34 -22.85
CA ARG A 241 -16.53 -11.32 -21.83
C ARG A 241 -17.05 -11.21 -20.40
N VAL A 242 -18.12 -10.45 -20.19
CA VAL A 242 -18.79 -10.40 -18.88
C VAL A 242 -19.39 -11.76 -18.53
N ALA A 243 -20.08 -12.41 -19.47
CA ALA A 243 -20.71 -13.70 -19.24
C ALA A 243 -19.69 -14.83 -19.03
N GLU A 244 -18.59 -14.82 -19.79
CA GLU A 244 -17.50 -15.80 -19.72
C GLU A 244 -16.84 -15.84 -18.34
N LEU A 245 -16.62 -14.68 -17.72
CA LEU A 245 -15.97 -14.57 -16.40
C LEU A 245 -16.96 -14.62 -15.23
N TRP A 246 -18.28 -14.57 -15.48
CA TRP A 246 -19.30 -14.53 -14.44
C TRP A 246 -19.26 -15.75 -13.49
N GLU A 247 -18.93 -16.92 -14.04
CA GLU A 247 -18.78 -18.17 -13.28
C GLU A 247 -17.33 -18.45 -12.85
N GLY A 248 -16.42 -17.47 -13.06
CA GLY A 248 -14.98 -17.62 -12.85
C GLY A 248 -14.30 -18.53 -13.87
N PHE A 249 -13.00 -18.80 -13.69
CA PHE A 249 -12.17 -19.56 -14.64
C PHE A 249 -12.53 -21.05 -14.76
N ARG A 250 -13.46 -21.54 -13.94
CA ARG A 250 -13.96 -22.93 -13.99
C ARG A 250 -15.36 -23.05 -14.61
N GLY A 251 -15.97 -21.95 -15.02
CA GLY A 251 -17.29 -21.96 -15.66
C GLY A 251 -17.30 -22.71 -17.00
N ASP A 252 -18.49 -23.18 -17.39
CA ASP A 252 -18.67 -23.93 -18.64
C ASP A 252 -18.38 -23.04 -19.87
N ILE A 253 -18.72 -21.74 -19.79
CA ILE A 253 -18.52 -20.76 -20.86
C ILE A 253 -17.02 -20.46 -21.07
N TRP A 254 -16.26 -20.31 -19.98
CA TRP A 254 -14.81 -20.11 -20.03
C TRP A 254 -14.10 -21.30 -20.69
N ASN A 255 -14.61 -22.51 -20.46
CA ASN A 255 -14.03 -23.75 -20.96
C ASN A 255 -14.55 -24.17 -22.34
N ASN A 256 -15.31 -23.32 -23.04
CA ASN A 256 -15.80 -23.57 -24.39
C ASN A 256 -15.06 -22.75 -25.46
N GLU A 257 -14.03 -23.34 -26.07
CA GLU A 257 -13.23 -22.65 -27.09
C GLU A 257 -14.03 -22.24 -28.35
N THR A 258 -15.10 -22.98 -28.68
CA THR A 258 -15.89 -22.70 -29.88
C THR A 258 -16.67 -21.39 -29.71
N GLU A 259 -17.27 -21.19 -28.53
CA GLU A 259 -17.95 -19.95 -28.19
C GLU A 259 -16.98 -18.78 -28.17
N PHE A 260 -15.78 -18.97 -27.62
CA PHE A 260 -14.70 -17.98 -27.64
C PHE A 260 -14.37 -17.54 -29.09
N PHE A 261 -14.18 -18.48 -30.02
CA PHE A 261 -13.85 -18.11 -31.40
C PHE A 261 -14.97 -17.34 -32.11
N VAL A 262 -16.23 -17.65 -31.83
CA VAL A 262 -17.38 -17.03 -32.51
C VAL A 262 -17.74 -15.68 -31.88
N LEU A 263 -17.90 -15.64 -30.56
CA LEU A 263 -18.42 -14.47 -29.85
C LEU A 263 -17.34 -13.44 -29.51
N ASP A 264 -16.07 -13.83 -29.57
CA ASP A 264 -14.95 -12.92 -29.34
C ASP A 264 -14.14 -12.66 -30.60
N GLY A 265 -13.45 -13.69 -31.11
CA GLY A 265 -12.53 -13.54 -32.24
C GLY A 265 -13.22 -13.08 -33.51
N ALA A 266 -14.31 -13.73 -33.90
CA ALA A 266 -15.03 -13.37 -35.11
C ALA A 266 -15.67 -11.98 -35.01
N MET A 267 -16.15 -11.57 -33.82
CA MET A 267 -16.73 -10.25 -33.63
C MET A 267 -15.72 -9.13 -33.85
N ILE A 268 -14.50 -9.25 -33.30
CA ILE A 268 -13.44 -8.25 -33.54
C ILE A 268 -12.86 -8.35 -34.95
N ALA A 269 -12.80 -9.54 -35.54
CA ALA A 269 -12.45 -9.70 -36.94
C ALA A 269 -13.44 -8.96 -37.86
N LEU A 270 -14.74 -9.10 -37.63
CA LEU A 270 -15.78 -8.40 -38.38
C LEU A 270 -15.73 -6.89 -38.16
N ALA A 271 -15.53 -6.42 -36.92
CA ALA A 271 -15.34 -4.99 -36.63
C ALA A 271 -14.12 -4.43 -37.39
N THR A 272 -13.01 -5.17 -37.40
CA THR A 272 -11.78 -4.82 -38.12
C THR A 272 -12.02 -4.74 -39.63
N ILE A 273 -12.74 -5.72 -40.21
CA ILE A 273 -13.12 -5.68 -41.63
C ILE A 273 -13.95 -4.43 -41.92
N CYS A 274 -14.95 -4.11 -41.10
CA CYS A 274 -15.78 -2.92 -41.28
C CYS A 274 -14.97 -1.62 -41.27
N LEU A 275 -13.99 -1.49 -40.37
CA LEU A 275 -13.16 -0.30 -40.23
C LEU A 275 -12.04 -0.21 -41.28
N THR A 276 -11.60 -1.35 -41.82
CA THR A 276 -10.56 -1.40 -42.86
C THR A 276 -11.14 -1.23 -44.26
N ALA A 277 -12.18 -1.99 -44.60
CA ALA A 277 -12.81 -1.96 -45.92
C ALA A 277 -13.50 -0.62 -46.19
N PHE A 278 -14.15 -0.06 -45.17
CA PHE A 278 -14.81 1.24 -45.23
C PHE A 278 -14.00 2.28 -44.45
N HIS A 279 -12.72 2.44 -44.79
CA HIS A 279 -11.85 3.37 -44.11
C HIS A 279 -12.36 4.83 -44.23
N PRO A 280 -12.21 5.68 -43.20
CA PRO A 280 -12.67 7.07 -43.23
C PRO A 280 -11.92 7.94 -44.26
N GLY A 281 -10.65 7.63 -44.57
CA GLY A 281 -9.85 8.39 -45.54
C GLY A 281 -10.56 8.63 -46.88
N PRO A 282 -10.97 7.56 -47.60
CA PRO A 282 -11.80 7.67 -48.80
C PRO A 282 -13.16 8.35 -48.58
N ALA A 283 -13.79 8.13 -47.42
CA ALA A 283 -15.12 8.66 -47.10
C ALA A 283 -15.12 10.19 -46.95
N PHE A 284 -14.10 10.75 -46.31
CA PHE A 284 -13.98 12.20 -46.04
C PHE A 284 -13.32 13.01 -47.16
N ALA A 285 -12.89 12.40 -48.26
CA ALA A 285 -12.35 13.08 -49.45
C ALA A 285 -11.26 14.14 -49.16
N GLY A 286 -10.37 13.90 -48.20
CA GLY A 286 -9.30 14.83 -47.82
C GLY A 286 -9.67 15.88 -46.76
N GLN A 287 -10.94 15.97 -46.34
CA GLN A 287 -11.37 16.90 -45.26
C GLN A 287 -11.12 16.36 -43.83
N TRP A 288 -10.47 15.20 -43.70
CA TRP A 288 -10.18 14.58 -42.39
C TRP A 288 -9.38 15.50 -41.44
N ASN A 289 -8.41 16.25 -41.98
CA ASN A 289 -7.50 17.10 -41.20
C ASN A 289 -8.08 18.46 -40.80
N VAL A 290 -9.13 18.93 -41.48
CA VAL A 290 -9.78 20.22 -41.19
C VAL A 290 -10.49 20.21 -39.83
N ALA A 291 -10.71 19.02 -39.27
CA ALA A 291 -11.32 18.81 -37.97
C ALA A 291 -10.30 18.52 -36.84
N ASN A 292 -8.99 18.69 -37.06
CA ASN A 292 -7.98 18.45 -36.02
C ASN A 292 -8.12 19.41 -34.84
N TRP A 293 -7.98 18.86 -33.62
CA TRP A 293 -8.01 19.63 -32.39
C TRP A 293 -6.62 20.22 -32.14
N SER A 294 -6.50 21.55 -32.13
CA SER A 294 -5.31 22.17 -31.54
C SER A 294 -5.42 22.10 -30.02
N PHE A 295 -4.43 21.50 -29.36
CA PHE A 295 -4.27 21.54 -27.90
C PHE A 295 -3.69 22.89 -27.41
N ARG A 296 -3.28 23.75 -28.34
CA ARG A 296 -2.57 24.99 -28.05
C ARG A 296 -3.41 26.18 -28.50
N LYS A 297 -3.88 27.00 -27.56
CA LYS A 297 -4.38 28.35 -27.86
C LYS A 297 -3.20 29.17 -28.39
N SER A 298 -3.09 29.28 -29.72
CA SER A 298 -2.24 30.29 -30.35
C SER A 298 -2.94 31.64 -30.25
N LYS A 299 -2.27 32.63 -29.66
CA LYS A 299 -2.70 34.05 -29.71
C LYS A 299 -2.87 34.43 -31.18
N ALA A 300 -4.09 34.80 -31.57
CA ALA A 300 -4.39 35.35 -32.88
C ALA A 300 -3.96 36.82 -32.93
N GLY A 301 -3.00 37.14 -33.79
CA GLY A 301 -2.71 38.50 -34.22
C GLY A 301 -3.10 38.64 -35.69
N SER A 302 -4.11 39.46 -35.96
CA SER A 302 -4.55 39.87 -37.30
C SER A 302 -3.43 40.61 -38.04
N LYS A 303 -3.21 40.29 -39.32
CA LYS A 303 -2.50 41.17 -40.25
C LYS A 303 -3.22 41.22 -41.58
N SER A 304 -3.55 42.44 -41.99
CA SER A 304 -3.84 42.86 -43.35
C SER A 304 -2.76 43.86 -43.77
N GLY A 305 -2.37 43.85 -45.04
CA GLY A 305 -1.64 44.95 -45.70
C GLY A 305 -0.17 44.71 -46.05
N GLU A 306 0.11 44.68 -47.36
CA GLU A 306 1.41 44.76 -48.04
C GLU A 306 2.29 45.96 -47.66
N HIS A 307 3.62 45.79 -47.62
CA HIS A 307 4.60 46.61 -48.37
C HIS A 307 6.04 46.04 -48.27
N LEU A 308 6.82 46.30 -49.33
CA LEU A 308 8.19 45.86 -49.68
C LEU A 308 9.31 46.38 -48.73
N PRO A 309 10.55 45.83 -48.81
CA PRO A 309 11.50 45.77 -47.70
C PRO A 309 12.53 46.91 -47.68
N ILE A 310 12.87 47.39 -46.48
CA ILE A 310 14.09 48.15 -46.19
C ILE A 310 14.69 47.64 -44.87
N LYS A 311 16.03 47.64 -44.84
CA LYS A 311 17.01 47.17 -43.85
C LYS A 311 16.80 47.68 -42.41
N GLU A 312 17.63 47.09 -41.51
CA GLU A 312 17.94 47.48 -40.12
C GLU A 312 16.94 46.96 -39.08
N GLU A 313 17.28 46.54 -37.86
CA GLU A 313 18.52 46.24 -37.14
C GLU A 313 17.99 45.58 -35.84
N ASN A 314 18.52 44.42 -35.44
CA ASN A 314 18.01 43.67 -34.29
C ASN A 314 18.46 44.34 -32.97
N GLN A 315 17.56 45.05 -32.28
CA GLN A 315 17.71 45.34 -30.86
C GLN A 315 17.01 44.26 -30.02
N ARG A 316 17.81 43.43 -29.34
CA ARG A 316 17.37 42.64 -28.17
C ARG A 316 17.70 43.43 -26.91
N MET A 317 16.70 43.64 -26.05
CA MET A 317 16.91 44.04 -24.65
C MET A 317 17.50 42.85 -23.86
N GLU A 318 18.72 43.01 -23.36
CA GLU A 318 19.41 42.12 -22.42
C GLU A 318 18.98 42.42 -20.97
N GLN A 319 18.87 41.37 -20.14
CA GLN A 319 18.95 41.48 -18.67
C GLN A 319 20.42 41.66 -18.23
N PRO A 320 20.70 42.39 -17.14
CA PRO A 320 22.07 42.79 -16.79
C PRO A 320 22.85 41.67 -16.09
N THR A 321 24.03 41.36 -16.63
CA THR A 321 25.09 40.53 -16.02
C THR A 321 26.05 41.40 -15.20
N PRO A 322 26.71 40.86 -14.16
CA PRO A 322 27.51 41.64 -13.23
C PRO A 322 28.76 42.26 -13.88
N LEU A 323 29.01 43.53 -13.54
CA LEU A 323 30.16 44.31 -13.99
C LEU A 323 31.39 44.01 -13.12
N THR A 324 32.58 43.95 -13.73
CA THR A 324 33.84 43.91 -12.97
C THR A 324 34.07 45.26 -12.28
N GLY A 325 34.28 45.23 -10.96
CA GLY A 325 34.25 46.41 -10.08
C GLY A 325 35.26 47.51 -10.40
N ILE A 326 36.35 47.21 -11.11
CA ILE A 326 37.44 48.17 -11.36
C ILE A 326 37.26 48.94 -12.67
N ARG A 327 36.58 48.37 -13.68
CA ARG A 327 36.46 49.02 -15.00
C ARG A 327 35.06 49.15 -15.56
N ARG A 328 34.04 48.56 -14.90
CA ARG A 328 32.67 48.52 -15.41
C ARG A 328 32.59 48.03 -16.87
N VAL A 329 33.40 47.01 -17.21
CA VAL A 329 33.37 46.30 -18.51
C VAL A 329 32.90 44.86 -18.28
N LYS A 330 32.08 44.32 -19.18
CA LYS A 330 31.53 42.96 -19.15
C LYS A 330 32.66 41.91 -19.13
N CYS A 331 32.59 40.98 -18.16
CA CYS A 331 33.52 39.85 -18.00
C CYS A 331 33.23 38.76 -19.05
N ASP A 332 34.27 38.10 -19.56
CA ASP A 332 34.18 36.98 -20.52
C ASP A 332 34.13 35.59 -19.84
N GLU A 333 34.08 35.56 -18.52
CA GLU A 333 33.82 34.39 -17.66
C GLU A 333 34.78 33.18 -17.74
N ALA A 334 35.94 33.31 -18.39
CA ALA A 334 36.94 32.25 -18.43
C ALA A 334 37.62 32.00 -17.06
N LYS A 335 37.76 30.73 -16.64
CA LYS A 335 38.42 30.30 -15.39
C LYS A 335 39.83 29.73 -15.68
N PRO A 336 40.86 29.95 -14.84
CA PRO A 336 40.80 30.59 -13.50
C PRO A 336 40.85 32.13 -13.53
N HIS A 337 41.24 32.75 -14.65
CA HIS A 337 41.25 34.20 -14.82
C HIS A 337 40.65 34.58 -16.18
N CYS A 338 39.85 35.65 -16.22
CA CYS A 338 39.21 36.07 -17.45
C CYS A 338 40.23 36.64 -18.45
N HIS A 339 40.02 36.36 -19.75
CA HIS A 339 41.03 36.63 -20.77
C HIS A 339 41.21 38.13 -21.00
N ARG A 340 40.20 38.94 -20.69
CA ARG A 340 40.24 40.41 -20.76
C ARG A 340 41.11 41.07 -19.68
N CYS A 341 41.25 40.46 -18.51
CA CYS A 341 42.19 40.92 -17.48
C CYS A 341 43.62 40.51 -17.85
N THR A 342 43.81 39.25 -18.25
CA THR A 342 45.12 38.66 -18.55
C THR A 342 45.78 39.29 -19.77
N SER A 343 45.02 39.61 -20.84
CA SER A 343 45.58 40.21 -22.07
C SER A 343 46.15 41.62 -21.88
N THR A 344 45.77 42.30 -20.79
CA THR A 344 46.28 43.64 -20.47
C THR A 344 47.32 43.65 -19.36
N GLY A 345 47.81 42.48 -18.94
CA GLY A 345 48.83 42.33 -17.91
C GLY A 345 48.35 42.66 -16.49
N ARG A 346 47.03 42.69 -16.24
CA ARG A 346 46.45 43.02 -14.94
C ARG A 346 45.98 41.77 -14.20
N LYS A 347 46.12 41.77 -12.88
CA LYS A 347 45.64 40.70 -12.00
C LYS A 347 44.11 40.68 -12.01
N CYS A 348 43.52 39.53 -12.37
CA CYS A 348 42.08 39.31 -12.27
C CYS A 348 41.76 38.97 -10.81
N ASP A 349 40.77 39.65 -10.21
CA ASP A 349 40.37 39.41 -8.81
C ASP A 349 39.79 37.99 -8.58
N GLY A 350 39.57 37.23 -9.66
CA GLY A 350 39.11 35.85 -9.59
C GLY A 350 37.65 35.74 -9.14
N TYR A 351 37.17 34.50 -9.06
CA TYR A 351 35.86 34.17 -8.51
C TYR A 351 36.04 33.85 -7.03
N SER A 352 35.24 34.47 -6.17
CA SER A 352 35.38 34.38 -4.71
C SER A 352 35.52 32.92 -4.24
N THR A 353 36.73 32.56 -3.82
CA THR A 353 37.01 31.41 -2.99
C THR A 353 36.81 31.82 -1.54
N GLN A 354 35.85 31.23 -0.84
CA GLN A 354 35.87 31.23 0.62
C GLN A 354 36.96 30.25 1.06
N GLU A 355 38.18 30.76 1.27
CA GLU A 355 39.28 30.01 1.84
C GLU A 355 39.21 29.97 3.36
N ALA A 356 39.44 28.78 3.88
CA ALA A 356 39.63 28.43 5.28
C ALA A 356 40.86 29.13 5.87
N HIS A 357 40.72 29.66 7.09
CA HIS A 357 41.87 30.01 7.92
C HIS A 357 42.20 28.82 8.84
N HIS A 358 43.36 28.21 8.58
CA HIS A 358 44.05 27.32 9.50
C HIS A 358 44.60 28.13 10.69
N ALA A 359 44.30 27.68 11.91
CA ALA A 359 45.08 27.94 13.11
C ALA A 359 45.43 26.58 13.74
N GLU A 360 46.72 26.37 14.00
CA GLU A 360 47.32 25.11 14.41
C GLU A 360 47.60 25.10 15.93
N HIS A 361 47.29 23.96 16.57
CA HIS A 361 47.78 23.40 17.84
C HIS A 361 47.18 23.85 19.20
N ALA A 362 46.22 23.04 19.71
CA ALA A 362 46.32 22.29 20.98
C ALA A 362 45.22 21.19 21.05
N PRO A 363 45.48 19.99 21.62
CA PRO A 363 44.54 18.87 21.58
C PRO A 363 43.51 18.87 22.72
N ASN A 364 42.42 18.13 22.50
CA ASN A 364 41.39 17.67 23.45
C ASN A 364 40.16 18.57 23.67
N THR A 365 39.08 18.29 22.93
CA THR A 365 37.93 17.48 23.43
C THR A 365 36.85 17.39 22.34
N LEU A 366 36.43 16.17 22.00
CA LEU A 366 35.43 15.85 21.00
C LEU A 366 34.05 16.42 21.39
N SER A 367 33.63 17.48 20.72
CA SER A 367 32.22 17.86 20.63
C SER A 367 31.68 17.41 19.26
N LEU A 368 31.04 16.24 19.22
CA LEU A 368 30.29 15.74 18.06
C LEU A 368 28.97 16.52 17.91
N VAL A 369 28.98 17.62 17.16
CA VAL A 369 27.77 18.09 16.46
C VAL A 369 28.20 18.56 15.06
N PRO A 370 27.89 17.83 13.97
CA PRO A 370 28.10 18.35 12.63
C PRO A 370 27.02 19.39 12.32
N SER A 371 27.43 20.59 11.92
CA SER A 371 26.56 21.63 11.37
C SER A 371 25.88 21.14 10.09
N VAL A 372 24.55 21.17 10.07
CA VAL A 372 23.69 20.85 8.91
C VAL A 372 24.02 21.83 7.77
N SER A 373 24.62 21.34 6.67
CA SER A 373 24.81 22.11 5.45
C SER A 373 23.51 22.15 4.65
N VAL A 374 22.94 23.35 4.49
CA VAL A 374 21.67 23.61 3.81
C VAL A 374 21.82 23.42 2.29
N ASP A 375 21.06 22.48 1.71
CA ASP A 375 20.96 22.28 0.26
C ASP A 375 20.19 23.47 -0.39
N PRO A 376 20.78 24.22 -1.34
CA PRO A 376 20.14 25.40 -1.96
C PRO A 376 18.87 25.09 -2.78
N CYS A 377 18.63 23.81 -3.11
CA CYS A 377 17.55 23.40 -4.02
C CYS A 377 16.27 22.92 -3.31
N ALA A 378 16.27 22.79 -1.97
CA ALA A 378 15.08 22.35 -1.22
C ALA A 378 14.02 23.45 -1.17
N THR A 379 12.75 23.09 -1.43
CA THR A 379 11.61 24.01 -1.26
C THR A 379 11.46 24.44 0.20
N SER A 380 10.84 25.60 0.47
CA SER A 380 10.61 26.06 1.86
C SER A 380 9.83 25.04 2.69
N LEU A 381 8.92 24.30 2.05
CA LEU A 381 8.13 23.24 2.68
C LEU A 381 8.99 22.02 3.04
N GLU A 382 9.86 21.54 2.15
CA GLU A 382 10.78 20.43 2.44
C GLU A 382 11.72 20.74 3.61
N ARG A 383 12.19 21.99 3.73
CA ARG A 383 13.01 22.39 4.89
C ARG A 383 12.23 22.34 6.21
N ARG A 384 10.98 22.81 6.19
CA ARG A 384 10.09 22.78 7.36
C ARG A 384 9.79 21.34 7.79
N THR A 385 9.43 20.47 6.84
CA THR A 385 9.06 19.09 7.15
C THR A 385 10.25 18.25 7.58
N PHE A 386 11.43 18.52 7.01
CA PHE A 386 12.68 17.93 7.47
C PHE A 386 13.03 18.36 8.89
N GLU A 387 12.92 19.67 9.18
CA GLU A 387 13.18 20.18 10.52
C GLU A 387 12.19 19.61 11.54
N PHE A 388 10.91 19.51 11.17
CA PHE A 388 9.89 18.86 11.98
C PHE A 388 10.21 17.38 12.23
N PHE A 389 10.68 16.66 11.20
CA PHE A 389 11.14 15.29 11.36
C PHE A 389 12.28 15.20 12.38
N ARG A 390 13.26 16.09 12.28
CA ARG A 390 14.44 16.13 13.14
C ARG A 390 14.10 16.46 14.60
N THR A 391 13.23 17.43 14.84
CA THR A 391 12.93 17.94 16.19
C THR A 391 11.81 17.19 16.89
N HIS A 392 10.84 16.65 16.13
CA HIS A 392 9.67 15.98 16.69
C HIS A 392 9.62 14.50 16.30
N THR A 393 9.66 14.15 15.02
CA THR A 393 9.40 12.76 14.59
C THR A 393 10.49 11.76 15.01
N ALA A 394 11.77 12.02 14.75
CA ALA A 394 12.86 11.11 15.09
C ALA A 394 12.97 10.86 16.61
N PRO A 395 12.85 11.90 17.49
CA PRO A 395 12.75 11.68 18.93
C PRO A 395 11.51 10.88 19.37
N CYS A 396 10.38 10.97 18.65
CA CYS A 396 9.21 10.12 18.91
C CYS A 396 9.50 8.65 18.58
N ILE A 397 10.11 8.37 17.43
CA ILE A 397 10.38 6.99 16.97
C ILE A 397 11.41 6.29 17.88
N SER A 398 12.39 7.04 18.38
CA SER A 398 13.45 6.53 19.26
C SER A 398 12.99 6.26 20.70
N GLY A 399 11.82 6.77 21.11
CA GLY A 399 11.23 6.52 22.42
C GLY A 399 12.13 6.95 23.59
N TYR A 400 12.40 6.04 24.53
CA TYR A 400 13.22 6.32 25.72
C TYR A 400 14.73 6.08 25.53
N PHE A 401 15.15 5.48 24.43
CA PHE A 401 16.53 5.05 24.23
C PHE A 401 17.20 5.85 23.12
N PRO A 402 18.53 6.07 23.22
CA PRO A 402 19.28 6.57 22.07
C PRO A 402 19.25 5.52 20.96
N ASP A 403 19.00 5.96 19.73
CA ASP A 403 18.99 5.08 18.56
C ASP A 403 19.82 5.69 17.42
N PRO A 404 21.02 5.14 17.14
CA PRO A 404 21.91 5.72 16.13
C PRO A 404 21.29 5.70 14.73
N VAL A 405 20.30 4.82 14.46
CA VAL A 405 19.59 4.79 13.19
C VAL A 405 18.86 6.10 12.96
N TRP A 406 18.11 6.58 13.96
CA TRP A 406 17.29 7.79 13.84
C TRP A 406 18.06 9.07 14.16
N ASP A 407 18.88 9.04 15.20
CA ASP A 407 19.62 10.21 15.67
C ASP A 407 20.77 10.59 14.72
N ARG A 408 21.24 9.64 13.91
CA ARG A 408 22.41 9.84 13.04
C ARG A 408 22.23 9.30 11.62
N TYR A 409 21.99 8.00 11.43
CA TYR A 409 22.12 7.37 10.11
C TYR A 409 21.10 7.91 9.10
N VAL A 410 19.82 7.95 9.47
CA VAL A 410 18.74 8.46 8.62
C VAL A 410 18.98 9.94 8.28
N LEU A 411 19.35 10.76 9.27
CA LEU A 411 19.59 12.19 9.07
C LEU A 411 20.82 12.49 8.22
N GLN A 412 21.89 11.71 8.33
CA GLN A 412 23.10 11.86 7.51
C GLN A 412 22.86 11.40 6.08
N THR A 413 22.16 10.27 5.93
CA THR A 413 21.86 9.68 4.63
C THR A 413 20.84 10.51 3.85
N SER A 414 19.87 11.13 4.51
CA SER A 414 18.88 12.00 3.87
C SER A 414 19.47 13.24 3.21
N GLN A 415 20.71 13.64 3.55
CA GLN A 415 21.38 14.77 2.91
C GLN A 415 21.97 14.39 1.55
N HIS A 416 22.38 13.13 1.39
CA HIS A 416 23.13 12.66 0.22
C HIS A 416 22.27 11.80 -0.71
N GLU A 417 21.27 11.10 -0.16
CA GLU A 417 20.45 10.14 -0.90
C GLU A 417 19.00 10.62 -1.08
N PRO A 418 18.51 10.76 -2.34
CA PRO A 418 17.20 11.32 -2.62
C PRO A 418 16.05 10.46 -2.07
N THR A 419 16.17 9.13 -2.11
CA THR A 419 15.15 8.19 -1.60
C THR A 419 14.83 8.43 -0.12
N ILE A 420 15.87 8.53 0.70
CA ILE A 420 15.74 8.76 2.15
C ILE A 420 15.25 10.18 2.41
N ARG A 421 15.72 11.18 1.64
CA ARG A 421 15.24 12.56 1.75
C ARG A 421 13.74 12.67 1.52
N TYR A 422 13.22 12.04 0.47
CA TYR A 422 11.78 12.05 0.17
C TYR A 422 10.98 11.30 1.24
N ALA A 423 11.46 10.15 1.71
CA ALA A 423 10.80 9.38 2.76
C ALA A 423 10.76 10.13 4.11
N VAL A 424 11.86 10.78 4.50
CA VAL A 424 11.93 11.65 5.70
C VAL A 424 10.94 12.81 5.60
N ASN A 425 10.89 13.50 4.46
CA ASN A 425 9.96 14.60 4.25
C ASN A 425 8.50 14.14 4.24
N ALA A 426 8.21 12.99 3.64
CA ALA A 426 6.87 12.39 3.66
C ALA A 426 6.40 12.10 5.08
N LEU A 427 7.28 11.46 5.88
CA LEU A 427 6.99 11.07 7.25
C LEU A 427 6.88 12.28 8.19
N GLY A 428 7.79 13.25 8.06
CA GLY A 428 7.74 14.52 8.79
C GLY A 428 6.46 15.30 8.51
N ALA A 429 6.09 15.44 7.23
CA ALA A 429 4.89 16.15 6.82
C ALA A 429 3.60 15.47 7.31
N LEU A 430 3.52 14.14 7.25
CA LEU A 430 2.35 13.39 7.74
C LEU A 430 2.18 13.52 9.25
N HIS A 431 3.29 13.45 10.00
CA HIS A 431 3.27 13.62 11.45
C HIS A 431 2.86 15.05 11.83
N GLU A 432 3.39 16.05 11.13
CA GLU A 432 3.01 17.45 11.30
C GLU A 432 1.52 17.68 10.99
N GLU A 433 1.01 17.11 9.89
CA GLU A 433 -0.41 17.20 9.51
C GLU A 433 -1.33 16.65 10.59
N ARG A 434 -1.00 15.48 11.16
CA ARG A 434 -1.79 14.86 12.23
C ARG A 434 -1.79 15.68 13.51
N LEU A 435 -0.67 16.32 13.84
CA LEU A 435 -0.56 17.20 15.01
C LEU A 435 -1.29 18.54 14.79
N LEU A 436 -1.22 19.13 13.59
CA LEU A 436 -1.86 20.41 13.26
C LEU A 436 -3.38 20.31 13.00
N ARG A 437 -3.90 19.18 12.51
CA ARG A 437 -5.36 18.96 12.42
C ARG A 437 -6.06 19.12 13.79
N LYS A 438 -5.32 19.05 14.90
CA LYS A 438 -5.79 19.34 16.25
C LYS A 438 -5.97 20.84 16.54
N THR A 439 -5.17 21.74 15.97
CA THR A 439 -5.22 23.19 16.23
C THR A 439 -6.19 23.95 15.32
N VAL A 440 -6.55 23.38 14.16
CA VAL A 440 -7.44 24.02 13.17
C VAL A 440 -8.92 24.00 13.58
N ASN A 441 -9.30 23.21 14.59
CA ASN A 441 -10.61 23.36 15.23
C ASN A 441 -10.74 24.68 16.02
N GLU A 442 -9.67 25.47 16.19
CA GLU A 442 -9.71 26.75 16.92
C GLU A 442 -9.24 27.98 16.12
N THR A 443 -8.39 27.86 15.09
CA THR A 443 -7.95 29.04 14.29
C THR A 443 -7.71 28.72 12.81
N ARG A 444 -8.19 29.61 11.93
CA ARG A 444 -8.67 29.27 10.58
C ARG A 444 -7.76 29.65 9.39
N ASP A 445 -6.48 30.00 9.57
CA ASP A 445 -5.73 30.66 8.49
C ASP A 445 -4.41 30.01 7.97
N ASP A 446 -3.76 29.06 8.65
CA ASP A 446 -2.41 28.61 8.24
C ASP A 446 -2.29 27.16 7.69
N ALA A 447 -3.39 26.40 7.59
CA ALA A 447 -3.39 24.96 7.27
C ALA A 447 -3.62 24.49 5.81
N PRO A 448 -3.61 25.31 4.73
CA PRO A 448 -3.98 24.80 3.41
C PRO A 448 -2.86 24.02 2.68
N ASP A 449 -1.56 24.27 2.93
CA ASP A 449 -0.49 23.73 2.07
C ASP A 449 -0.06 22.28 2.36
N ILE A 450 -0.04 21.83 3.62
CA ILE A 450 0.29 20.42 3.97
C ILE A 450 -0.89 19.48 3.64
N SER A 451 -2.12 19.98 3.78
CA SER A 451 -3.37 19.26 3.46
C SER A 451 -3.54 18.95 1.95
N ASN A 452 -2.69 19.49 1.07
CA ASN A 452 -2.77 19.31 -0.39
C ASN A 452 -2.19 17.98 -0.91
N GLY A 453 -2.04 16.97 -0.04
CA GLY A 453 -1.49 15.66 -0.44
C GLY A 453 0.04 15.64 -0.58
N PHE A 454 0.74 16.63 -0.02
CA PHE A 454 2.21 16.69 -0.01
C PHE A 454 2.88 15.44 0.61
N PRO A 455 2.42 14.88 1.75
CA PRO A 455 3.02 13.66 2.31
C PRO A 455 2.97 12.47 1.35
N VAL A 456 1.82 12.27 0.69
CA VAL A 456 1.62 11.17 -0.27
C VAL A 456 2.47 11.39 -1.52
N LEU A 457 2.60 12.62 -2.02
CA LEU A 457 3.46 12.93 -3.16
C LEU A 457 4.92 12.61 -2.88
N GLN A 458 5.44 12.99 -1.71
CA GLN A 458 6.82 12.70 -1.31
C GLN A 458 7.04 11.19 -1.10
N TYR A 459 6.05 10.49 -0.55
CA TYR A 459 6.09 9.03 -0.42
C TYR A 459 6.15 8.32 -1.79
N SER A 460 5.34 8.74 -2.77
CA SER A 460 5.37 8.19 -4.13
C SER A 460 6.72 8.44 -4.83
N LYS A 461 7.35 9.60 -4.59
CA LYS A 461 8.72 9.87 -5.08
C LYS A 461 9.73 8.94 -4.43
N ALA A 462 9.64 8.72 -3.13
CA ALA A 462 10.53 7.79 -2.42
C ALA A 462 10.39 6.35 -2.94
N LEU A 463 9.17 5.88 -3.22
CA LEU A 463 8.92 4.56 -3.81
C LEU A 463 9.53 4.42 -5.21
N HIS A 464 9.37 5.44 -6.07
CA HIS A 464 9.94 5.43 -7.42
C HIS A 464 11.48 5.37 -7.40
N GLU A 465 12.12 6.16 -6.53
CA GLU A 465 13.59 6.14 -6.37
C GLU A 465 14.07 4.82 -5.77
N LEU A 466 13.34 4.24 -4.79
CA LEU A 466 13.66 2.93 -4.23
C LEU A 466 13.59 1.83 -5.30
N GLN A 467 12.58 1.84 -6.16
CA GLN A 467 12.50 0.92 -7.30
C GLN A 467 13.71 1.07 -8.22
N SER A 468 14.14 2.30 -8.52
CA SER A 468 15.33 2.54 -9.33
C SER A 468 16.61 2.00 -8.66
N LEU A 469 16.76 2.18 -7.34
CA LEU A 469 17.88 1.66 -6.57
C LEU A 469 17.93 0.13 -6.59
N LEU A 470 16.78 -0.55 -6.50
CA LEU A 470 16.72 -2.02 -6.53
C LEU A 470 17.10 -2.62 -7.90
N HIS A 471 16.96 -1.86 -8.99
CA HIS A 471 17.37 -2.29 -10.34
C HIS A 471 18.83 -1.91 -10.66
N ALA A 472 19.53 -1.20 -9.77
CA ALA A 472 20.91 -0.80 -9.99
C ALA A 472 21.89 -1.99 -9.87
N LYS A 473 23.04 -1.91 -10.55
CA LYS A 473 24.07 -2.97 -10.53
C LYS A 473 24.66 -3.23 -9.13
N THR A 474 24.62 -2.24 -8.24
CA THR A 474 25.11 -2.33 -6.86
C THR A 474 24.07 -1.72 -5.95
N VAL A 475 23.45 -2.54 -5.11
CA VAL A 475 22.39 -2.11 -4.20
C VAL A 475 22.98 -1.98 -2.78
N PRO A 476 23.10 -0.77 -2.23
CA PRO A 476 23.55 -0.58 -0.85
C PRO A 476 22.44 -1.00 0.12
N MET A 477 22.61 -2.15 0.78
CA MET A 477 21.57 -2.74 1.63
C MET A 477 21.14 -1.83 2.78
N ASP A 478 22.09 -1.17 3.45
CA ASP A 478 21.78 -0.23 4.53
C ASP A 478 20.80 0.87 4.08
N LEU A 479 20.94 1.34 2.83
CA LEU A 479 20.04 2.33 2.23
C LEU A 479 18.64 1.78 2.00
N VAL A 480 18.54 0.56 1.48
CA VAL A 480 17.25 -0.12 1.27
C VAL A 480 16.54 -0.35 2.59
N LEU A 481 17.25 -0.82 3.62
CA LEU A 481 16.67 -1.05 4.94
C LEU A 481 16.24 0.26 5.60
N MET A 482 17.03 1.34 5.49
CA MET A 482 16.61 2.67 5.98
C MET A 482 15.34 3.17 5.26
N ALA A 483 15.23 2.97 3.95
CA ALA A 483 14.04 3.34 3.19
C ALA A 483 12.82 2.53 3.65
N VAL A 484 12.96 1.21 3.79
CA VAL A 484 11.92 0.31 4.30
C VAL A 484 11.46 0.74 5.70
N LEU A 485 12.39 1.02 6.63
CA LEU A 485 12.06 1.50 7.98
C LEU A 485 11.19 2.76 7.93
N LEU A 486 11.59 3.77 7.15
CA LEU A 486 10.83 5.01 6.98
C LEU A 486 9.44 4.77 6.36
N MET A 487 9.34 3.87 5.38
CA MET A 487 8.09 3.52 4.73
C MET A 487 7.14 2.77 5.68
N VAL A 488 7.66 1.85 6.50
CA VAL A 488 6.88 1.17 7.55
C VAL A 488 6.26 2.22 8.48
N HIS A 489 7.06 3.14 9.03
CA HIS A 489 6.54 4.19 9.91
C HIS A 489 5.55 5.14 9.22
N PHE A 490 5.74 5.42 7.92
CA PHE A 490 4.79 6.22 7.14
C PHE A 490 3.44 5.52 7.02
N GLU A 491 3.43 4.25 6.66
CA GLU A 491 2.19 3.47 6.50
C GLU A 491 1.53 3.19 7.85
N SER A 492 2.30 2.98 8.91
CA SER A 492 1.82 2.92 10.29
C SER A 492 1.16 4.24 10.73
N LEU A 493 1.74 5.39 10.39
CA LEU A 493 1.12 6.70 10.60
C LEU A 493 -0.05 6.98 9.67
N ARG A 494 -0.29 6.19 8.63
CA ARG A 494 -1.54 6.25 7.86
C ARG A 494 -2.59 5.28 8.39
N GLU A 495 -2.24 4.51 9.41
CA GLU A 495 -3.03 3.38 9.92
C GLU A 495 -3.29 2.32 8.84
N SER A 496 -2.38 2.22 7.87
CA SER A 496 -2.38 1.18 6.84
C SER A 496 -1.25 0.20 7.13
N PHE A 497 -1.53 -0.82 7.91
CA PHE A 497 -0.49 -1.72 8.40
C PHE A 497 -0.27 -2.93 7.49
N VAL A 498 -1.19 -3.29 6.57
CA VAL A 498 -0.88 -4.32 5.54
C VAL A 498 0.31 -3.87 4.70
N PRO A 499 0.34 -2.64 4.11
CA PRO A 499 1.53 -2.16 3.44
C PRO A 499 2.77 -2.11 4.35
N ALA A 500 2.59 -1.75 5.62
CA ALA A 500 3.69 -1.74 6.60
C ALA A 500 4.28 -3.15 6.82
N LEU A 501 3.44 -4.17 6.98
CA LEU A 501 3.89 -5.56 7.10
C LEU A 501 4.50 -6.08 5.82
N VAL A 502 3.92 -5.74 4.66
CA VAL A 502 4.49 -6.09 3.36
C VAL A 502 5.91 -5.55 3.28
N HIS A 503 6.15 -4.30 3.68
CA HIS A 503 7.51 -3.73 3.76
C HIS A 503 8.43 -4.51 4.69
N VAL A 504 7.97 -4.90 5.89
CA VAL A 504 8.74 -5.74 6.83
C VAL A 504 9.07 -7.11 6.22
N GLU A 505 8.10 -7.78 5.61
CA GLU A 505 8.25 -9.10 5.01
C GLU A 505 9.23 -9.08 3.83
N HIS A 506 9.17 -8.05 2.99
CA HIS A 506 10.17 -7.84 1.94
C HIS A 506 11.57 -7.63 2.53
N ALA A 507 11.70 -6.90 3.63
CA ALA A 507 12.97 -6.72 4.33
C ALA A 507 13.55 -8.07 4.81
N ILE A 508 12.71 -8.93 5.39
CA ILE A 508 13.10 -10.26 5.88
C ILE A 508 13.54 -11.15 4.71
N ARG A 509 12.76 -11.19 3.63
CA ARG A 509 13.11 -11.96 2.42
C ARG A 509 14.44 -11.49 1.82
N LEU A 510 14.68 -10.18 1.79
CA LEU A 510 15.95 -9.63 1.33
C LEU A 510 17.12 -10.05 2.24
N LEU A 511 16.92 -10.00 3.57
CA LEU A 511 17.93 -10.40 4.55
C LEU A 511 18.25 -11.91 4.53
N HIS A 512 17.30 -12.76 4.13
CA HIS A 512 17.48 -14.20 3.96
C HIS A 512 18.09 -14.61 2.60
N SER A 513 18.03 -13.73 1.59
CA SER A 513 18.54 -14.01 0.25
C SER A 513 20.09 -14.01 0.19
N SER A 514 20.69 -15.15 0.54
CA SER A 514 22.16 -15.34 0.61
C SER A 514 22.88 -15.28 -0.75
N THR A 515 22.15 -15.43 -1.85
CA THR A 515 22.69 -15.41 -3.23
C THR A 515 22.89 -13.99 -3.75
N THR A 516 22.14 -13.02 -3.24
CA THR A 516 22.16 -11.61 -3.67
C THR A 516 22.78 -10.67 -2.64
N PHE A 517 22.66 -10.97 -1.34
CA PHE A 517 23.10 -10.06 -0.27
C PHE A 517 23.81 -10.80 0.88
N ASP A 518 24.93 -10.24 1.33
CA ASP A 518 25.64 -10.74 2.52
C ASP A 518 25.14 -10.01 3.77
N ALA A 519 24.23 -10.68 4.47
CA ALA A 519 23.72 -10.36 5.81
C ALA A 519 24.75 -9.75 6.77
N ARG A 520 25.99 -10.24 6.71
CA ARG A 520 27.07 -9.88 7.65
C ARG A 520 27.66 -8.50 7.38
N LYS A 521 27.38 -7.92 6.21
CA LYS A 521 27.86 -6.58 5.82
C LYS A 521 26.90 -5.46 6.18
N VAL A 522 25.69 -5.79 6.61
CA VAL A 522 24.64 -4.83 7.02
C VAL A 522 24.93 -4.34 8.44
N ASP A 523 24.69 -3.06 8.71
CA ASP A 523 24.82 -2.53 10.07
C ASP A 523 23.85 -3.27 11.02
N PRO A 524 24.34 -3.86 12.13
CA PRO A 524 23.52 -4.63 13.05
C PRO A 524 22.41 -3.80 13.71
N ASN A 525 22.56 -2.48 13.84
CA ASN A 525 21.52 -1.61 14.39
C ASN A 525 20.31 -1.52 13.46
N LEU A 526 20.50 -1.55 12.13
CA LEU A 526 19.40 -1.58 11.16
C LEU A 526 18.63 -2.90 11.23
N VAL A 527 19.36 -4.01 11.34
CA VAL A 527 18.74 -5.34 11.53
C VAL A 527 17.93 -5.38 12.82
N ARG A 528 18.46 -4.85 13.93
CA ARG A 528 17.74 -4.77 15.21
C ARG A 528 16.51 -3.87 15.14
N SER A 529 16.53 -2.79 14.34
CA SER A 529 15.33 -1.97 14.08
C SER A 529 14.23 -2.75 13.36
N ILE A 530 14.59 -3.56 12.36
CA ILE A 530 13.61 -4.39 11.65
C ILE A 530 13.09 -5.51 12.53
N MET A 531 13.96 -6.16 13.32
CA MET A 531 13.55 -7.19 14.28
C MET A 531 12.52 -6.65 15.29
N ARG A 532 12.69 -5.41 15.76
CA ARG A 532 11.71 -4.75 16.62
C ARG A 532 10.35 -4.59 15.93
N LEU A 533 10.32 -4.20 14.66
CA LEU A 533 9.09 -4.09 13.87
C LEU A 533 8.45 -5.46 13.57
N ASP A 534 9.28 -6.49 13.34
CA ASP A 534 8.88 -7.87 13.09
C ASP A 534 8.11 -8.45 14.30
N VAL A 535 8.65 -8.24 15.50
CA VAL A 535 8.01 -8.65 16.76
C VAL A 535 6.70 -7.88 17.00
N GLN A 536 6.69 -6.57 16.73
CA GLN A 536 5.46 -5.76 16.83
C GLN A 536 4.34 -6.27 15.92
N GLY A 537 4.67 -6.71 14.70
CA GLY A 537 3.71 -7.36 13.81
C GLY A 537 3.07 -8.60 14.45
N SER A 538 3.87 -9.44 15.11
CA SER A 538 3.36 -10.63 15.80
C SER A 538 2.57 -10.34 17.08
N LEU A 539 2.86 -9.21 17.74
CA LEU A 539 2.17 -8.74 18.94
C LEU A 539 0.77 -8.19 18.63
N TYR A 540 0.66 -7.29 17.66
CA TYR A 540 -0.59 -6.55 17.41
C TYR A 540 -1.59 -7.31 16.54
N LEU A 541 -1.15 -8.29 15.75
CA LEU A 541 -1.96 -8.88 14.67
C LEU A 541 -2.38 -10.32 14.93
N GLY A 542 -1.82 -10.95 15.96
CA GLY A 542 -2.05 -12.35 16.27
C GLY A 542 -1.53 -13.29 15.15
N MET A 543 -1.12 -14.50 15.52
CA MET A 543 -0.81 -15.59 14.58
C MET A 543 0.41 -15.44 13.64
N ARG A 544 0.98 -14.24 13.43
CA ARG A 544 2.19 -14.08 12.59
C ARG A 544 3.44 -14.62 13.29
N ILE A 545 4.20 -15.48 12.61
CA ILE A 545 5.49 -15.98 13.09
C ILE A 545 6.60 -14.95 12.76
N PRO A 546 7.37 -14.45 13.75
CA PRO A 546 8.54 -13.62 13.49
C PRO A 546 9.58 -14.35 12.65
N GLY A 547 10.13 -13.66 11.64
CA GLY A 547 11.08 -14.21 10.66
C GLY A 547 12.55 -13.97 11.01
N LEU A 548 12.86 -13.06 11.93
CA LEU A 548 14.25 -12.68 12.30
C LEU A 548 14.83 -13.23 13.63
N PRO A 549 14.26 -14.21 14.34
CA PRO A 549 14.68 -14.55 15.72
C PRO A 549 16.13 -15.08 15.85
N PHE A 550 16.74 -15.52 14.75
CA PHE A 550 18.06 -16.16 14.74
C PHE A 550 19.14 -15.35 14.02
N TYR A 551 18.83 -14.13 13.54
CA TYR A 551 19.77 -13.35 12.74
C TYR A 551 20.97 -12.83 13.56
N THR A 552 20.78 -12.58 14.85
CA THR A 552 21.85 -12.13 15.78
C THR A 552 22.38 -13.25 16.69
N ALA A 553 22.07 -14.51 16.37
CA ALA A 553 22.37 -15.67 17.23
C ALA A 553 23.86 -15.83 17.57
N ALA A 554 24.79 -15.34 16.76
CA ALA A 554 26.23 -15.46 17.03
C ALA A 554 26.74 -14.56 18.18
N THR A 555 26.12 -13.39 18.43
CA THR A 555 26.53 -12.45 19.49
C THR A 555 25.63 -12.51 20.72
N ASP A 556 24.36 -12.88 20.55
CA ASP A 556 23.32 -12.69 21.58
C ASP A 556 22.88 -14.00 22.25
N ASN A 557 23.57 -15.12 21.95
CA ASN A 557 23.35 -16.42 22.62
C ASN A 557 23.98 -16.50 24.01
N VAL A 558 24.88 -15.59 24.37
CA VAL A 558 25.57 -15.60 25.66
C VAL A 558 24.89 -14.62 26.60
N PHE A 559 24.35 -15.14 27.69
CA PHE A 559 23.73 -14.31 28.73
C PHE A 559 24.83 -13.55 29.50
N PRO A 560 24.80 -12.21 29.56
CA PRO A 560 25.83 -11.44 30.24
C PRO A 560 25.73 -11.57 31.76
N THR A 561 26.86 -11.52 32.46
CA THR A 561 26.89 -11.52 33.93
C THR A 561 26.49 -10.18 34.53
N SER A 562 26.62 -9.08 33.78
CA SER A 562 26.16 -7.76 34.18
C SER A 562 25.91 -6.87 32.95
N LEU A 563 24.93 -5.98 33.04
CA LEU A 563 24.62 -5.01 31.98
C LEU A 563 25.56 -3.81 32.04
N HIS A 564 26.12 -3.41 30.88
CA HIS A 564 27.01 -2.27 30.76
C HIS A 564 26.24 -0.97 30.51
N ASP A 565 25.28 -1.00 29.58
CA ASP A 565 24.46 0.13 29.20
C ASP A 565 22.99 -0.27 29.00
N LEU A 566 22.12 0.72 28.90
CA LEU A 566 20.69 0.52 28.72
C LEU A 566 20.34 0.01 27.31
N ALA A 567 21.18 0.31 26.31
CA ALA A 567 21.00 -0.13 24.93
C ALA A 567 21.19 -1.65 24.80
N GLN A 568 22.22 -2.21 25.45
CA GLN A 568 22.46 -3.65 25.57
C GLN A 568 21.28 -4.34 26.26
N ALA A 569 20.74 -3.74 27.33
CA ALA A 569 19.58 -4.26 28.02
C ALA A 569 18.35 -4.34 27.09
N ARG A 570 18.07 -3.27 26.34
CA ARG A 570 16.99 -3.22 25.34
C ARG A 570 17.18 -4.30 24.27
N ASP A 571 18.37 -4.37 23.70
CA ASP A 571 18.66 -5.30 22.60
C ASP A 571 18.51 -6.76 23.06
N LEU A 572 19.01 -7.09 24.26
CA LEU A 572 18.86 -8.42 24.86
C LEU A 572 17.38 -8.79 25.08
N VAL A 573 16.58 -7.88 25.65
CA VAL A 573 15.15 -8.09 25.84
C VAL A 573 14.45 -8.33 24.50
N ASN A 574 14.75 -7.55 23.47
CA ASN A 574 14.11 -7.68 22.15
C ASN A 574 14.46 -9.02 21.46
N VAL A 575 15.71 -9.49 21.56
CA VAL A 575 16.14 -10.79 21.01
C VAL A 575 15.36 -11.93 21.64
N TRP A 576 15.29 -11.97 22.97
CA TRP A 576 14.58 -13.02 23.68
C TRP A 576 13.06 -12.94 23.50
N THR A 577 12.52 -11.72 23.37
CA THR A 577 11.12 -11.50 22.99
C THR A 577 10.84 -12.10 21.62
N CYS A 578 11.69 -11.84 20.62
CA CYS A 578 11.54 -12.41 19.28
C CYS A 578 11.54 -13.94 19.29
N ARG A 579 12.44 -14.56 20.07
CA ARG A 579 12.50 -16.03 20.24
C ARG A 579 11.26 -16.59 20.93
N LEU A 580 10.76 -15.90 21.96
CA LEU A 580 9.53 -16.28 22.63
C LEU A 580 8.36 -16.27 21.65
N PHE A 581 8.16 -15.18 20.91
CA PHE A 581 7.06 -15.10 19.95
C PHE A 581 7.20 -16.09 18.79
N HIS A 582 8.42 -16.38 18.33
CA HIS A 582 8.64 -17.44 17.36
C HIS A 582 8.21 -18.80 17.92
N PHE A 583 8.68 -19.18 19.12
CA PHE A 583 8.27 -20.42 19.78
C PHE A 583 6.75 -20.49 19.99
N MET A 584 6.14 -19.40 20.47
CA MET A 584 4.70 -19.34 20.69
C MET A 584 3.91 -19.58 19.41
N ARG A 585 4.26 -18.89 18.33
CA ARG A 585 3.48 -18.90 17.08
C ARG A 585 3.78 -20.11 16.19
N ALA A 586 5.02 -20.60 16.18
CA ALA A 586 5.42 -21.72 15.33
C ALA A 586 5.15 -23.08 15.99
N GLU A 587 5.14 -23.16 17.33
CA GLU A 587 5.10 -24.45 18.04
C GLU A 587 4.03 -24.50 19.14
N ALA A 588 3.95 -23.48 20.02
CA ALA A 588 3.09 -23.55 21.19
C ALA A 588 1.59 -23.43 20.87
N ASP A 589 1.22 -22.55 19.92
CA ASP A 589 -0.17 -22.31 19.51
C ASP A 589 -0.84 -23.60 18.97
N GLU A 590 -0.08 -24.50 18.34
CA GLU A 590 -0.58 -25.81 17.89
C GLU A 590 -1.03 -26.68 19.07
N HIS A 591 -0.22 -26.75 20.13
CA HIS A 591 -0.54 -27.54 21.31
C HIS A 591 -1.61 -26.87 22.19
N LYS A 592 -1.58 -25.53 22.25
CA LYS A 592 -2.57 -24.75 23.02
C LYS A 592 -3.97 -24.84 22.42
N PHE A 593 -4.10 -24.82 21.09
CA PHE A 593 -5.41 -24.74 20.43
C PHE A 593 -5.84 -26.04 19.70
N LYS A 594 -4.93 -26.94 19.32
CA LYS A 594 -5.30 -28.15 18.54
C LYS A 594 -5.09 -29.46 19.30
N ASP A 595 -3.94 -29.65 19.94
CA ASP A 595 -3.59 -30.90 20.64
C ASP A 595 -3.56 -30.74 22.17
N VAL A 596 -4.76 -30.60 22.75
CA VAL A 596 -4.94 -30.36 24.18
C VAL A 596 -4.57 -31.63 24.97
N GLY A 597 -3.41 -31.62 25.62
CA GLY A 597 -2.92 -32.70 26.50
C GLY A 597 -1.77 -33.55 25.93
N GLY A 598 -1.39 -33.35 24.67
CA GLY A 598 -0.31 -34.07 23.98
C GLY A 598 1.07 -33.42 24.03
N VAL A 599 1.33 -32.46 24.94
CA VAL A 599 2.54 -31.63 24.89
C VAL A 599 3.82 -32.45 25.11
N PRO A 600 4.75 -32.51 24.14
CA PRO A 600 6.01 -33.22 24.32
C PRO A 600 6.90 -32.60 25.41
N LEU A 601 7.63 -33.44 26.15
CA LEU A 601 8.53 -33.01 27.23
C LEU A 601 9.56 -31.98 26.75
N GLU A 602 10.03 -32.10 25.52
CA GLU A 602 10.98 -31.16 24.90
C GLU A 602 10.40 -29.74 24.80
N LYS A 603 9.11 -29.61 24.45
CA LYS A 603 8.43 -28.32 24.34
C LYS A 603 8.19 -27.70 25.71
N LEU A 604 7.80 -28.52 26.70
CA LEU A 604 7.70 -28.09 28.10
C LEU A 604 9.05 -27.59 28.64
N ALA A 605 10.13 -28.34 28.40
CA ALA A 605 11.48 -27.93 28.77
C ALA A 605 11.85 -26.58 28.12
N LYS A 606 11.46 -26.37 26.85
CA LYS A 606 11.72 -25.11 26.15
C LYS A 606 10.94 -23.93 26.73
N SER A 607 9.66 -24.10 27.06
CA SER A 607 8.85 -23.08 27.74
C SER A 607 9.45 -22.72 29.11
N HIS A 608 9.90 -23.71 29.89
CA HIS A 608 10.58 -23.48 31.16
C HIS A 608 11.92 -22.74 30.98
N GLU A 609 12.73 -23.10 29.98
CA GLU A 609 13.98 -22.41 29.66
C GLU A 609 13.74 -20.92 29.32
N LEU A 610 12.75 -20.64 28.48
CA LEU A 610 12.38 -19.27 28.12
C LEU A 610 11.87 -18.49 29.35
N THR A 611 11.04 -19.13 30.17
CA THR A 611 10.53 -18.52 31.42
C THR A 611 11.67 -18.17 32.35
N GLN A 612 12.61 -19.08 32.57
CA GLN A 612 13.78 -18.85 33.41
C GLN A 612 14.65 -17.73 32.85
N THR A 613 14.83 -17.69 31.53
CA THR A 613 15.59 -16.61 30.86
C THR A 613 14.99 -15.24 31.16
N PHE A 614 13.65 -15.08 31.16
CA PHE A 614 13.03 -13.81 31.52
C PHE A 614 13.12 -13.49 33.03
N VAL A 615 13.16 -14.50 33.91
CA VAL A 615 13.44 -14.31 35.34
C VAL A 615 14.86 -13.76 35.54
N ASP A 616 15.84 -14.34 34.83
CA ASP A 616 17.22 -13.92 34.88
C ASP A 616 17.38 -12.50 34.31
N LEU A 617 16.61 -12.15 33.26
CA LEU A 617 16.58 -10.79 32.70
C LEU A 617 16.01 -9.77 33.67
N ASP A 618 14.90 -10.05 34.36
CA ASP A 618 14.36 -9.10 35.35
C ASP A 618 15.36 -8.89 36.49
N SER A 619 16.07 -9.95 36.89
CA SER A 619 17.13 -9.89 37.90
C SER A 619 18.30 -9.01 37.43
N LEU A 620 18.77 -9.18 36.19
CA LEU A 620 19.82 -8.32 35.62
C LEU A 620 19.39 -6.86 35.53
N LEU A 621 18.15 -6.59 35.11
CA LEU A 621 17.60 -5.24 35.05
C LEU A 621 17.48 -4.61 36.45
N TRP A 622 17.08 -5.41 37.44
CA TRP A 622 17.02 -4.99 38.83
C TRP A 622 18.40 -4.64 39.38
N ASP A 623 19.40 -5.50 39.15
CA ASP A 623 20.78 -5.26 39.57
C ASP A 623 21.35 -4.01 38.89
N PHE A 624 21.09 -3.84 37.59
CA PHE A 624 21.49 -2.63 36.86
C PHE A 624 20.87 -1.37 37.45
N MET A 625 19.58 -1.39 37.78
CA MET A 625 18.86 -0.27 38.40
C MET A 625 19.46 0.15 39.75
N HIS A 626 19.96 -0.80 40.53
CA HIS A 626 20.49 -0.57 41.87
C HIS A 626 22.01 -0.41 41.92
N LYS A 627 22.71 -0.34 40.78
CA LYS A 627 24.15 -0.09 40.75
C LYS A 627 24.46 1.28 41.38
N PRO A 628 25.22 1.34 42.49
CA PRO A 628 25.43 2.59 43.24
C PRO A 628 26.19 3.68 42.47
N THR A 629 26.92 3.29 41.41
CA THR A 629 27.67 4.20 40.54
C THR A 629 26.85 4.72 39.36
N LEU A 630 25.65 4.18 39.11
CA LEU A 630 24.85 4.48 37.93
C LEU A 630 23.96 5.69 38.19
N LYS A 631 24.08 6.73 37.35
CA LYS A 631 23.19 7.89 37.35
C LYS A 631 22.40 7.91 36.06
N LEU A 632 21.17 7.42 36.10
CA LEU A 632 20.25 7.45 34.97
C LEU A 632 19.49 8.77 34.92
N THR A 633 19.35 9.33 33.72
CA THR A 633 18.43 10.43 33.44
C THR A 633 16.98 10.01 33.66
N VAL A 634 16.06 10.95 33.85
CA VAL A 634 14.63 10.64 33.99
C VAL A 634 14.13 9.81 32.81
N ARG A 635 14.52 10.15 31.58
CA ARG A 635 14.17 9.40 30.36
C ARG A 635 14.66 7.95 30.40
N GLU A 636 15.90 7.72 30.83
CA GLU A 636 16.46 6.38 30.95
C GLU A 636 15.81 5.55 32.07
N GLN A 637 15.41 6.19 33.18
CA GLN A 637 14.66 5.53 34.25
C GLN A 637 13.28 5.05 33.76
N LEU A 638 12.59 5.88 32.97
CA LEU A 638 11.32 5.51 32.33
C LEU A 638 11.50 4.38 31.31
N GLY A 639 12.55 4.45 30.49
CA GLY A 639 12.92 3.39 29.55
C GLY A 639 13.23 2.07 30.24
N LEU A 640 13.94 2.11 31.38
CA LEU A 640 14.21 0.92 32.19
C LEU A 640 12.93 0.34 32.79
N GLY A 641 12.03 1.19 33.30
CA GLY A 641 10.70 0.77 33.76
C GLY A 641 9.92 0.05 32.67
N MET A 642 9.93 0.57 31.43
CA MET A 642 9.29 -0.06 30.29
C MET A 642 9.92 -1.42 29.92
N LEU A 643 11.25 -1.58 29.98
CA LEU A 643 11.87 -2.90 29.75
C LEU A 643 11.43 -3.91 30.80
N ARG A 644 11.33 -3.49 32.06
CA ARG A 644 10.89 -4.37 33.15
C ARG A 644 9.44 -4.82 33.00
N THR A 645 8.53 -3.94 32.56
CA THR A 645 7.15 -4.36 32.28
C THR A 645 7.11 -5.39 31.16
N ARG A 646 7.89 -5.22 30.09
CA ARG A 646 7.99 -6.21 29.01
C ARG A 646 8.52 -7.55 29.49
N VAL A 647 9.63 -7.56 30.23
CA VAL A 647 10.22 -8.80 30.74
C VAL A 647 9.24 -9.55 31.64
N LYS A 648 8.51 -8.85 32.52
CA LYS A 648 7.47 -9.46 33.36
C LYS A 648 6.33 -10.06 32.53
N ILE A 649 5.83 -9.34 31.52
CA ILE A 649 4.78 -9.87 30.63
C ILE A 649 5.28 -11.07 29.81
N ASN A 650 6.49 -10.99 29.25
CA ASN A 650 7.08 -12.08 28.48
C ASN A 650 7.34 -13.32 29.33
N LYS A 651 7.73 -13.15 30.60
CA LYS A 651 7.79 -14.25 31.58
C LYS A 651 6.44 -14.95 31.73
N ILE A 652 5.36 -14.19 31.90
CA ILE A 652 3.99 -14.73 32.04
C ILE A 652 3.59 -15.47 30.75
N LEU A 653 3.82 -14.87 29.59
CA LEU A 653 3.51 -15.49 28.30
C LEU A 653 4.32 -16.77 28.06
N ALA A 654 5.62 -16.78 28.37
CA ALA A 654 6.47 -17.97 28.27
C ALA A 654 6.00 -19.12 29.16
N ALA A 655 5.54 -18.81 30.37
CA ALA A 655 5.08 -19.81 31.33
C ALA A 655 3.70 -20.38 30.99
N THR A 656 2.88 -19.65 30.23
CA THR A 656 1.47 -20.00 29.96
C THR A 656 1.20 -20.39 28.50
N CYS A 657 2.17 -20.26 27.60
CA CYS A 657 1.94 -20.44 26.15
C CYS A 657 1.55 -21.86 25.71
N LEU A 658 1.90 -22.89 26.48
CA LEU A 658 1.55 -24.28 26.17
C LEU A 658 0.27 -24.75 26.85
N TYR A 659 -0.22 -24.00 27.84
CA TYR A 659 -1.39 -24.37 28.61
C TYR A 659 -2.67 -23.88 27.92
N SER A 660 -3.66 -24.76 27.88
CA SER A 660 -4.98 -24.43 27.34
C SER A 660 -5.83 -23.64 28.35
N GLU A 661 -5.56 -23.83 29.64
CA GLU A 661 -6.19 -23.22 30.80
C GLU A 661 -5.82 -21.73 30.95
N ALA A 662 -6.81 -20.85 30.87
CA ALA A 662 -6.67 -19.42 31.13
C ALA A 662 -6.62 -19.07 32.63
N THR A 663 -6.92 -20.01 33.52
CA THR A 663 -6.70 -19.86 34.98
C THR A 663 -5.22 -19.86 35.37
N MET A 664 -4.33 -20.38 34.52
CA MET A 664 -2.89 -20.39 34.78
C MET A 664 -2.29 -18.98 34.97
N PHE A 665 -2.95 -17.94 34.43
CA PHE A 665 -2.57 -16.55 34.64
C PHE A 665 -2.68 -16.09 36.10
N ASP A 666 -3.50 -16.74 36.93
CA ASP A 666 -3.68 -16.35 38.34
C ASP A 666 -2.43 -16.58 39.21
N ALA A 667 -1.54 -17.48 38.79
CA ALA A 667 -0.26 -17.67 39.46
C ALA A 667 0.62 -16.41 39.41
N PHE A 668 0.32 -15.47 38.50
CA PHE A 668 1.12 -14.28 38.21
C PHE A 668 0.45 -12.97 38.64
N LEU A 669 -0.54 -13.01 39.54
CA LEU A 669 -1.17 -11.81 40.10
C LEU A 669 -0.15 -10.77 40.64
N PRO A 670 0.90 -11.15 41.40
CA PRO A 670 1.89 -10.18 41.87
C PRO A 670 2.64 -9.49 40.73
N ASP A 671 2.96 -10.22 39.65
CA ASP A 671 3.62 -9.64 38.48
C ASP A 671 2.71 -8.66 37.73
N PHE A 672 1.41 -8.94 37.64
CA PHE A 672 0.44 -8.00 37.07
C PHE A 672 0.34 -6.70 37.89
N GLU A 673 0.36 -6.79 39.22
CA GLU A 673 0.37 -5.61 40.10
C GLU A 673 1.65 -4.78 39.93
N ASP A 674 2.80 -5.43 39.89
CA ASP A 674 4.09 -4.78 39.62
C ASP A 674 4.07 -4.03 38.29
N VAL A 675 3.58 -4.67 37.22
CA VAL A 675 3.46 -4.05 35.90
C VAL A 675 2.57 -2.80 35.95
N LEU A 676 1.42 -2.86 36.65
CA LEU A 676 0.55 -1.70 36.81
C LEU A 676 1.18 -0.57 37.60
N SER A 677 1.94 -0.89 38.65
CA SER A 677 2.66 0.10 39.45
C SER A 677 3.68 0.86 38.60
N ILE A 678 4.47 0.13 37.80
CA ILE A 678 5.46 0.72 36.89
C ILE A 678 4.77 1.55 35.80
N CYS A 679 3.70 1.04 35.17
CA CYS A 679 2.94 1.79 34.16
C CYS A 679 2.34 3.09 34.77
N SER A 680 1.84 3.04 36.00
CA SER A 680 1.29 4.21 36.69
C SER A 680 2.38 5.26 36.94
N TYR A 681 3.58 4.84 37.35
CA TYR A 681 4.71 5.72 37.57
C TYR A 681 5.14 6.42 36.27
N ILE A 682 5.21 5.68 35.15
CA ILE A 682 5.59 6.24 33.85
C ILE A 682 4.52 7.25 33.37
N LEU A 683 3.24 6.88 33.46
CA LEU A 683 2.12 7.75 33.07
C LEU A 683 2.00 9.02 33.92
N ALA A 684 2.47 8.99 35.17
CA ALA A 684 2.45 10.15 36.07
C ALA A 684 3.64 11.11 35.87
N SER A 685 4.79 10.58 35.48
CA SER A 685 6.04 11.34 35.37
C SER A 685 6.16 12.13 34.07
N ASP A 686 5.48 11.68 33.02
CA ASP A 686 5.70 12.20 31.68
C ASP A 686 4.48 12.95 31.12
N ALA A 687 4.59 14.28 31.04
CA ALA A 687 3.66 15.11 30.27
C ALA A 687 4.00 15.12 28.77
N ALA A 688 5.21 14.69 28.39
CA ALA A 688 5.83 14.89 27.09
C ALA A 688 5.92 13.63 26.20
N ASP A 689 5.85 12.41 26.75
CA ASP A 689 5.82 11.14 25.98
C ASP A 689 4.42 10.63 25.63
N ARG A 690 3.55 11.56 25.21
CA ARG A 690 2.31 11.24 24.46
C ARG A 690 2.60 10.98 22.97
N ARG A 691 3.86 10.66 22.64
CA ARG A 691 4.46 10.51 21.30
C ARG A 691 4.11 9.17 20.66
N LEU A 692 2.83 8.92 20.48
CA LEU A 692 2.37 7.74 19.75
C LEU A 692 2.44 8.00 18.25
N LEU A 693 3.64 7.86 17.67
CA LEU A 693 3.69 6.87 16.60
C LEU A 693 3.37 5.56 17.32
N THR A 694 2.21 4.97 17.05
CA THR A 694 1.82 3.63 17.51
C THR A 694 2.81 2.53 17.10
N VAL A 695 3.82 2.91 16.31
CA VAL A 695 5.01 2.17 15.94
C VAL A 695 6.23 3.00 16.36
N SER A 696 6.34 3.33 17.64
CA SER A 696 7.66 3.52 18.26
C SER A 696 8.38 2.18 18.10
N LEU A 697 9.65 2.18 17.69
CA LEU A 697 10.41 0.91 17.59
C LEU A 697 10.46 0.16 18.92
N ASP A 698 10.23 0.88 20.01
CA ASP A 698 10.06 0.32 21.33
C ASP A 698 8.55 0.20 21.65
N GLU A 699 8.06 -1.04 21.70
CA GLU A 699 6.74 -1.47 22.19
C GLU A 699 6.37 -0.71 23.49
N GLY A 700 5.57 0.35 23.37
CA GLY A 700 5.24 1.23 24.49
C GLY A 700 4.39 0.58 25.58
N LEU A 701 3.69 1.38 26.37
CA LEU A 701 2.84 0.88 27.48
C LEU A 701 1.56 0.17 27.02
N LEU A 702 1.23 0.23 25.73
CA LEU A 702 -0.02 -0.28 25.17
C LEU A 702 -0.14 -1.81 25.37
N GLN A 703 0.87 -2.57 24.96
CA GLN A 703 0.85 -4.03 25.02
C GLN A 703 0.81 -4.55 26.47
N PRO A 704 1.68 -4.12 27.40
CA PRO A 704 1.63 -4.61 28.78
C PRO A 704 0.28 -4.36 29.46
N LEU A 705 -0.29 -3.16 29.28
CA LEU A 705 -1.58 -2.82 29.87
C LEU A 705 -2.72 -3.62 29.22
N PHE A 706 -2.69 -3.84 27.91
CA PHE A 706 -3.66 -4.69 27.20
C PHE A 706 -3.61 -6.13 27.69
N THR A 707 -2.41 -6.71 27.86
CA THR A 707 -2.24 -8.06 28.40
C THR A 707 -2.77 -8.16 29.83
N VAL A 708 -2.49 -7.18 30.70
CA VAL A 708 -3.05 -7.16 32.06
C VAL A 708 -4.58 -7.10 32.02
N ALA A 709 -5.16 -6.22 31.20
CA ALA A 709 -6.60 -6.05 31.11
C ALA A 709 -7.34 -7.30 30.60
N THR A 710 -6.75 -8.02 29.64
CA THR A 710 -7.38 -9.18 28.99
C THR A 710 -7.11 -10.51 29.70
N HIS A 711 -5.92 -10.69 30.28
CA HIS A 711 -5.49 -12.00 30.82
C HIS A 711 -5.58 -12.09 32.35
N CYS A 712 -5.39 -11.00 33.12
CA CYS A 712 -5.49 -11.04 34.58
C CYS A 712 -6.95 -11.19 35.00
N ARG A 713 -7.32 -12.22 35.80
CA ARG A 713 -8.71 -12.50 36.22
C ARG A 713 -9.23 -11.60 37.35
N GLU A 714 -8.36 -11.01 38.13
CA GLU A 714 -8.71 -10.19 39.29
C GLU A 714 -9.30 -8.85 38.85
N SER A 715 -10.59 -8.61 39.16
CA SER A 715 -11.37 -7.46 38.67
C SER A 715 -10.69 -6.12 39.01
N ARG A 716 -10.18 -5.96 40.23
CA ARG A 716 -9.48 -4.72 40.64
C ARG A 716 -8.28 -4.39 39.75
N ILE A 717 -7.50 -5.40 39.39
CA ILE A 717 -6.25 -5.25 38.62
C ILE A 717 -6.59 -4.96 37.16
N ARG A 718 -7.45 -5.77 36.52
CA ARG A 718 -7.85 -5.58 35.10
C ARG A 718 -8.56 -4.26 34.84
N HIS A 719 -9.44 -3.80 35.75
CA HIS A 719 -10.13 -2.51 35.58
C HIS A 719 -9.18 -1.33 35.79
N SER A 720 -8.21 -1.44 36.70
CA SER A 720 -7.14 -0.44 36.84
C SER A 720 -6.29 -0.34 35.57
N ALA A 721 -5.95 -1.49 34.95
CA ALA A 721 -5.28 -1.54 33.66
C ALA A 721 -6.10 -0.86 32.55
N LEU A 722 -7.40 -1.15 32.49
CA LEU A 722 -8.32 -0.57 31.53
C LEU A 722 -8.43 0.96 31.67
N VAL A 723 -8.48 1.47 32.91
CA VAL A 723 -8.47 2.93 33.16
C VAL A 723 -7.18 3.56 32.64
N GLN A 724 -6.03 2.92 32.83
CA GLN A 724 -4.76 3.41 32.29
C GLN A 724 -4.70 3.35 30.75
N LEU A 725 -5.25 2.30 30.13
CA LEU A 725 -5.40 2.20 28.67
C LEU A 725 -6.27 3.34 28.12
N ARG A 726 -7.40 3.63 28.75
CA ARG A 726 -8.26 4.77 28.37
C ARG A 726 -7.53 6.09 28.49
N LYS A 727 -6.70 6.28 29.53
CA LYS A 727 -5.86 7.48 29.67
C LYS A 727 -4.86 7.63 28.53
N LEU A 728 -4.29 6.53 28.01
CA LEU A 728 -3.44 6.56 26.82
C LEU A 728 -4.23 6.96 25.56
N ALA A 729 -5.45 6.48 25.41
CA ALA A 729 -6.34 6.81 24.28
C ALA A 729 -6.87 8.26 24.33
N SER A 730 -7.12 8.80 25.52
CA SER A 730 -7.78 10.11 25.71
C SER A 730 -6.83 11.28 26.05
N SER A 731 -5.51 11.06 26.13
CA SER A 731 -4.53 12.04 26.63
C SER A 731 -4.34 13.27 25.73
N GLU A 732 -4.12 14.44 26.35
CA GLU A 732 -3.84 15.73 25.70
C GLU A 732 -2.51 15.70 24.89
N GLY A 733 -2.53 15.31 23.62
CA GLY A 733 -1.32 15.26 22.79
C GLY A 733 -1.20 13.98 21.98
N SER A 734 -1.90 12.92 22.41
CA SER A 734 -2.16 11.75 21.58
C SER A 734 -3.08 12.16 20.42
N PRO A 735 -2.82 11.75 19.17
CA PRO A 735 -3.76 11.95 18.08
C PRO A 735 -5.07 11.23 18.41
N LYS A 736 -6.14 11.98 18.70
CA LYS A 736 -7.49 11.39 18.80
C LYS A 736 -7.78 10.70 17.46
N GLY A 737 -8.18 9.42 17.50
CA GLY A 737 -8.55 8.66 16.31
C GLY A 737 -7.49 7.72 15.73
N ILE A 738 -6.45 7.33 16.48
CA ILE A 738 -5.63 6.17 16.07
C ILE A 738 -6.45 4.90 16.31
N TRP A 739 -6.97 4.34 15.22
CA TRP A 739 -7.94 3.25 15.25
C TRP A 739 -7.48 2.04 16.08
N HIS A 740 -6.21 1.63 15.97
CA HIS A 740 -5.71 0.43 16.67
C HIS A 740 -5.62 0.57 18.20
N VAL A 741 -5.25 1.76 18.70
CA VAL A 741 -5.22 2.01 20.15
C VAL A 741 -6.64 1.91 20.69
N GLU A 742 -7.57 2.54 20.00
CA GLU A 742 -8.97 2.47 20.34
C GLU A 742 -9.52 1.04 20.26
N ALA A 743 -9.23 0.31 19.19
CA ALA A 743 -9.63 -1.09 19.03
C ALA A 743 -9.09 -1.95 20.19
N MET A 744 -7.82 -1.79 20.59
CA MET A 744 -7.27 -2.53 21.75
C MET A 744 -7.97 -2.16 23.06
N VAL A 745 -8.24 -0.88 23.32
CA VAL A 745 -8.99 -0.47 24.52
C VAL A 745 -10.38 -1.11 24.52
N ARG A 746 -11.10 -1.03 23.40
CA ARG A 746 -12.46 -1.57 23.28
C ARG A 746 -12.51 -3.09 23.32
N THR A 747 -11.56 -3.79 22.71
CA THR A 747 -11.44 -5.25 22.83
C THR A 747 -11.21 -5.66 24.28
N ALA A 748 -10.39 -4.92 25.03
CA ALA A 748 -10.23 -5.16 26.46
C ALA A 748 -11.54 -4.91 27.25
N GLU A 749 -12.30 -3.86 26.93
CA GLU A 749 -13.64 -3.63 27.52
C GLU A 749 -14.59 -4.80 27.27
N VAL A 750 -14.62 -5.30 26.04
CA VAL A 750 -15.47 -6.43 25.64
C VAL A 750 -15.07 -7.70 26.38
N CYS A 751 -13.77 -8.01 26.46
CA CYS A 751 -13.28 -9.18 27.20
C CYS A 751 -13.68 -9.12 28.68
N ILE A 752 -13.43 -7.98 29.35
CA ILE A 752 -13.77 -7.81 30.76
C ILE A 752 -15.28 -7.96 30.99
N ARG A 753 -16.09 -7.28 30.17
CA ARG A 753 -17.55 -7.34 30.28
C ARG A 753 -18.06 -8.76 30.02
N PHE A 754 -17.49 -9.49 29.07
CA PHE A 754 -17.89 -10.86 28.76
C PHE A 754 -17.61 -11.80 29.93
N GLU A 755 -16.36 -11.79 30.46
CA GLU A 755 -15.98 -12.68 31.56
C GLU A 755 -16.74 -12.37 32.86
N GLU A 756 -16.93 -11.07 33.17
CA GLU A 756 -17.61 -10.64 34.40
C GLU A 756 -19.13 -10.78 34.31
N ALA A 757 -19.74 -10.86 33.12
CA ALA A 757 -21.18 -11.06 32.95
C ALA A 757 -21.67 -12.41 33.47
N CYS A 758 -20.78 -13.40 33.62
CA CYS A 758 -21.09 -14.67 34.26
C CYS A 758 -21.28 -14.56 35.79
N CYS A 759 -20.90 -13.44 36.41
CA CYS A 759 -20.88 -13.27 37.86
C CYS A 759 -22.02 -12.36 38.34
N GLU A 760 -22.69 -12.73 39.44
CA GLU A 760 -23.71 -11.88 40.08
C GLU A 760 -23.11 -10.77 40.97
N ARG A 761 -21.82 -10.91 41.33
CA ARG A 761 -21.11 -10.02 42.26
C ARG A 761 -20.47 -8.83 41.54
N VAL A 762 -20.62 -7.63 42.10
CA VAL A 762 -19.90 -6.43 41.66
C VAL A 762 -18.41 -6.56 42.04
N ASN A 763 -17.52 -6.48 41.04
CA ASN A 763 -16.07 -6.73 41.14
C ASN A 763 -15.74 -8.17 41.60
N PRO A 764 -15.90 -9.17 40.71
CA PRO A 764 -15.58 -10.56 41.03
C PRO A 764 -14.09 -10.76 41.32
N SER A 765 -13.80 -11.62 42.29
CA SER A 765 -12.44 -12.13 42.53
C SER A 765 -12.10 -13.24 41.54
N CYS A 766 -10.84 -13.66 41.47
CA CYS A 766 -10.42 -14.78 40.63
C CYS A 766 -11.35 -16.01 40.79
N SER A 767 -11.66 -16.42 42.02
CA SER A 767 -12.50 -17.61 42.27
C SER A 767 -13.93 -17.51 41.73
N ASP A 768 -14.43 -16.30 41.48
CA ASP A 768 -15.81 -16.08 41.06
C ASP A 768 -16.00 -16.26 39.54
N ILE A 769 -14.94 -16.10 38.74
CA ILE A 769 -14.98 -16.25 37.26
C ILE A 769 -14.52 -17.66 36.88
N PRO A 770 -15.41 -18.58 36.47
CA PRO A 770 -15.03 -19.94 36.13
C PRO A 770 -14.29 -20.03 34.78
N GLU A 771 -13.52 -21.10 34.57
CA GLU A 771 -12.71 -21.33 33.37
C GLU A 771 -13.52 -21.26 32.06
N TRP A 772 -14.73 -21.82 32.02
CA TRP A 772 -15.56 -21.82 30.82
C TRP A 772 -16.09 -20.43 30.41
N CYS A 773 -16.02 -19.44 31.30
CA CYS A 773 -16.33 -18.03 30.98
C CYS A 773 -15.11 -17.26 30.46
N ARG A 774 -13.91 -17.86 30.49
CA ARG A 774 -12.66 -17.17 30.14
C ARG A 774 -12.50 -16.99 28.64
N VAL A 775 -11.94 -15.85 28.28
CA VAL A 775 -11.45 -15.59 26.93
C VAL A 775 -10.02 -16.10 26.85
N HIS A 776 -9.77 -17.11 26.01
CA HIS A 776 -8.45 -17.75 25.88
C HIS A 776 -7.55 -17.08 24.85
N SER A 777 -8.16 -16.38 23.89
CA SER A 777 -7.48 -15.53 22.92
C SER A 777 -8.40 -14.40 22.51
N SER A 778 -7.86 -13.19 22.43
CA SER A 778 -8.57 -11.99 22.01
C SER A 778 -7.79 -11.25 20.94
N GLY A 779 -8.47 -10.83 19.88
CA GLY A 779 -7.93 -9.99 18.81
C GLY A 779 -9.00 -9.06 18.28
N PHE A 780 -8.71 -8.37 17.18
CA PHE A 780 -9.68 -7.57 16.45
C PHE A 780 -9.36 -7.70 14.95
N ASP A 781 -10.30 -7.36 14.07
CA ASP A 781 -10.09 -7.45 12.62
C ASP A 781 -8.77 -6.80 12.20
N GLY A 782 -7.94 -7.58 11.51
CA GLY A 782 -6.82 -7.10 10.74
C GLY A 782 -7.27 -6.84 9.30
N TRP A 783 -7.49 -5.56 8.98
CA TRP A 783 -7.55 -4.94 7.64
C TRP A 783 -8.54 -5.45 6.59
N ASP A 784 -9.56 -4.64 6.35
CA ASP A 784 -10.11 -4.49 5.01
C ASP A 784 -9.19 -3.60 4.15
N VAL A 785 -8.93 -4.02 2.90
CA VAL A 785 -8.23 -3.24 1.85
C VAL A 785 -9.03 -2.00 1.41
N GLN A 786 -10.27 -1.86 1.89
CA GLN A 786 -11.10 -0.69 1.65
C GLN A 786 -11.14 0.19 2.91
N PRO A 787 -10.95 1.53 2.80
CA PRO A 787 -11.32 2.42 3.89
C PRO A 787 -12.82 2.23 4.14
N PRO A 788 -13.23 1.71 5.32
CA PRO A 788 -14.60 1.28 5.49
C PRO A 788 -15.50 2.52 5.46
N LYS A 789 -16.54 2.46 4.63
CA LYS A 789 -17.62 3.47 4.59
C LYS A 789 -18.49 3.46 5.86
N ARG A 790 -18.08 2.79 6.95
CA ARG A 790 -18.63 2.88 8.33
C ARG A 790 -17.69 2.15 9.32
N GLN A 791 -17.30 2.82 10.40
CA GLN A 791 -16.41 2.37 11.49
C GLN A 791 -16.99 1.18 12.30
N ARG A 792 -17.06 -0.04 11.74
CA ARG A 792 -17.38 -1.23 12.53
C ARG A 792 -16.20 -2.19 12.47
N VAL A 793 -15.56 -2.36 13.62
CA VAL A 793 -14.37 -3.20 13.78
C VAL A 793 -14.78 -4.34 14.68
N PHE A 794 -14.55 -5.58 14.29
CA PHE A 794 -14.96 -6.71 15.12
C PHE A 794 -13.83 -7.09 16.07
N ALA A 795 -14.15 -7.16 17.37
CA ALA A 795 -13.33 -7.89 18.33
C ALA A 795 -13.59 -9.38 18.16
N HIS A 796 -12.54 -10.17 18.02
CA HIS A 796 -12.59 -11.63 17.95
C HIS A 796 -12.14 -12.22 19.28
N MET A 797 -12.92 -13.13 19.82
CA MET A 797 -12.64 -13.81 21.07
C MET A 797 -12.80 -15.31 20.88
N ARG A 798 -11.89 -16.09 21.44
CA ARG A 798 -11.94 -17.54 21.42
C ARG A 798 -12.20 -18.07 22.83
N LEU A 799 -13.22 -18.91 22.96
CA LEU A 799 -13.72 -19.44 24.23
C LEU A 799 -13.90 -20.96 24.18
N ARG A 800 -14.04 -21.57 25.36
CA ARG A 800 -14.43 -22.98 25.54
C ARG A 800 -15.72 -23.08 26.38
N PRO A 801 -16.89 -22.86 25.76
CA PRO A 801 -18.15 -22.74 26.49
C PRO A 801 -18.59 -24.05 27.19
N ASN A 802 -18.12 -25.20 26.72
CA ASN A 802 -18.42 -26.51 27.29
C ASN A 802 -17.32 -27.02 28.25
N GLY A 803 -16.44 -26.14 28.72
CA GLY A 803 -15.31 -26.51 29.60
C GLY A 803 -14.10 -27.07 28.85
N MET A 804 -13.14 -27.61 29.60
CA MET A 804 -11.80 -27.99 29.11
C MET A 804 -11.78 -29.13 28.10
N ASP A 805 -12.80 -29.99 28.10
CA ASP A 805 -12.98 -31.05 27.10
C ASP A 805 -13.89 -30.62 25.94
N GLY A 806 -14.35 -29.37 25.96
CA GLY A 806 -15.24 -28.79 24.97
C GLY A 806 -14.52 -28.30 23.70
N GLU A 807 -15.29 -28.17 22.63
CA GLU A 807 -14.83 -27.57 21.38
C GLU A 807 -14.55 -26.06 21.54
N TRP A 808 -13.60 -25.57 20.74
CA TRP A 808 -13.33 -24.14 20.63
C TRP A 808 -14.47 -23.43 19.92
N ALA A 809 -14.92 -22.31 20.48
CA ALA A 809 -15.92 -21.45 19.87
C ALA A 809 -15.36 -20.05 19.67
N ASP A 810 -15.46 -19.54 18.45
CA ASP A 810 -15.07 -18.19 18.09
C ASP A 810 -16.29 -17.28 18.13
N PHE A 811 -16.14 -16.13 18.80
CA PHE A 811 -17.16 -15.11 18.97
C PHE A 811 -16.63 -13.79 18.44
N SER A 812 -17.46 -13.07 17.70
CA SER A 812 -17.13 -11.74 17.21
C SER A 812 -18.16 -10.71 17.68
N GLU A 813 -17.69 -9.55 18.12
CA GLU A 813 -18.54 -8.43 18.51
C GLU A 813 -18.09 -7.14 17.82
N ALA A 814 -19.04 -6.42 17.22
CA ALA A 814 -18.76 -5.15 16.58
C ALA A 814 -18.47 -4.06 17.62
N ILE A 815 -17.28 -3.47 17.53
CA ILE A 815 -16.85 -2.28 18.24
C ILE A 815 -17.20 -1.05 17.38
N GLU A 816 -17.98 -0.13 17.98
CA GLU A 816 -18.12 1.23 17.46
C GLU A 816 -16.95 2.08 17.96
N CYS A 817 -16.10 2.52 17.03
CA CYS A 817 -15.04 3.49 17.34
C CYS A 817 -15.67 4.87 17.59
N TRP A 818 -15.04 5.72 18.40
CA TRP A 818 -15.53 7.02 18.82
C TRP A 818 -15.83 7.87 17.58
N ASP A 819 -17.11 8.00 17.25
CA ASP A 819 -17.60 9.05 16.38
C ASP A 819 -17.22 10.41 16.99
N ASN A 820 -16.94 11.41 16.14
CA ASN A 820 -16.70 12.79 16.57
C ASN A 820 -17.96 13.41 17.20
N ALA A 821 -18.27 13.03 18.43
CA ALA A 821 -19.19 13.69 19.34
C ALA A 821 -18.90 13.15 20.74
N ILE A 822 -18.29 13.98 21.59
CA ILE A 822 -18.26 13.74 23.03
C ILE A 822 -19.70 14.00 23.52
N PRO A 823 -20.46 13.05 24.09
CA PRO A 823 -21.41 13.41 25.12
C PRO A 823 -20.57 13.76 26.33
N THR A 824 -20.46 15.05 26.63
CA THR A 824 -19.98 15.54 27.93
C THR A 824 -20.99 15.10 28.97
N ASP A 825 -20.86 13.86 29.42
CA ASP A 825 -21.59 13.33 30.58
C ASP A 825 -20.71 12.26 31.24
N ILE A 826 -19.48 12.66 31.58
CA ILE A 826 -18.51 11.85 32.34
C ILE A 826 -19.04 11.53 33.77
N ASP A 827 -20.09 12.21 34.23
CA ASP A 827 -20.71 11.96 35.53
C ASP A 827 -21.87 10.95 35.52
N LYS A 828 -22.31 10.46 34.35
CA LYS A 828 -23.44 9.49 34.27
C LYS A 828 -23.05 8.01 34.20
N LEU A 829 -21.77 7.69 33.99
CA LEU A 829 -21.27 6.30 33.98
C LEU A 829 -20.94 5.75 35.39
N TYR A 830 -21.17 6.54 36.44
CA TYR A 830 -20.95 6.17 37.84
C TYR A 830 -22.16 6.47 38.73
N GLN A 831 -23.38 6.21 38.24
CA GLN A 831 -24.52 6.04 39.14
C GLN A 831 -24.99 4.58 39.10
N PRO A 832 -25.14 3.94 40.28
CA PRO A 832 -25.64 2.57 40.36
C PRO A 832 -27.15 2.61 40.06
N GLU A 833 -27.54 2.51 38.80
CA GLU A 833 -28.94 2.31 38.46
C GLU A 833 -29.35 0.89 38.88
N THR A 834 -30.29 0.87 39.80
CA THR A 834 -30.98 -0.30 40.34
C THR A 834 -31.34 -1.29 39.24
N VAL A 835 -30.79 -2.50 39.34
CA VAL A 835 -31.09 -3.65 38.51
C VAL A 835 -32.60 -3.96 38.59
N GLY A 836 -33.33 -3.61 37.54
CA GLY A 836 -34.65 -4.17 37.27
C GLY A 836 -34.51 -5.59 36.68
N PRO A 837 -35.40 -6.54 37.01
CA PRO A 837 -35.28 -7.93 36.56
C PRO A 837 -35.76 -8.05 35.11
N SER A 838 -34.99 -7.58 34.14
CA SER A 838 -35.31 -7.78 32.72
C SER A 838 -34.14 -7.65 31.75
N ALA A 839 -32.89 -7.85 32.20
CA ALA A 839 -31.77 -8.11 31.30
C ALA A 839 -31.95 -9.50 30.66
N ARG A 840 -32.55 -9.53 29.47
CA ARG A 840 -32.77 -10.73 28.67
C ARG A 840 -31.42 -11.40 28.38
N ARG A 841 -31.32 -12.68 28.74
CA ARG A 841 -30.30 -13.62 28.25
C ARG A 841 -30.13 -13.45 26.73
N PRO A 842 -28.90 -13.46 26.18
CA PRO A 842 -28.70 -13.53 24.74
C PRO A 842 -29.31 -14.85 24.22
N ARG A 843 -30.30 -14.74 23.33
CA ARG A 843 -30.96 -15.86 22.66
C ARG A 843 -30.11 -16.38 21.50
N TYR A 844 -29.01 -17.08 21.76
CA TYR A 844 -28.28 -17.80 20.68
C TYR A 844 -27.72 -19.17 21.11
N LEU A 845 -28.34 -19.81 22.10
CA LEU A 845 -28.10 -21.22 22.41
C LEU A 845 -29.39 -22.02 22.14
N THR A 846 -29.62 -22.30 20.86
CA THR A 846 -30.54 -23.37 20.43
C THR A 846 -29.92 -24.02 19.19
N TRP A 847 -29.31 -25.19 19.38
CA TRP A 847 -29.03 -26.15 18.30
C TRP A 847 -29.97 -27.36 18.49
N PRO A 848 -30.35 -28.07 17.41
CA PRO A 848 -31.00 -29.37 17.55
C PRO A 848 -30.09 -30.41 18.19
#